data_AF-A0A1Y4M0R8-F1
#
_entry.id   AF-A0A1Y4M0R8-F1
#
_cell.length_a   1.000
_cell.length_b   1.000
_cell.length_c   1.000
_cell.angle_alpha   90.00
_cell.angle_beta   90.00
_cell.angle_gamma   90.00
#
_symmetry.space_group_name_H-M   'P 1'
#
loop_
_entity.id
_entity.type
_entity.pdbx_description
1 polymer ?
#
loop_
_entity_poly.entity_id
_entity_poly.type
_entity_poly.pdbx_seq_one_letter_code
_entity_poly.pdbx_strand_id
1 'polypeptide(L)'
;MDLKLLKLTPRRKQLLEKMSIFSVEDLLKTYPMRYETIETIPYKDWQPSMHVCFEGLISSVCRVIRLQKNRSMTKFSVISWDEELEITIFNRPWTNQFTFGKKISLFGVYQGNNKVVVSTYNFKPLKEQIGLKPVYSLIEGLKQNDMITMVSNALEFVDQMESLVPLRLQEKYRLLNYPQALRWIHQPKTQNELNQAVRTLKYQEFLCFQCVMQASQANTKEHVHKQEKVFDGNMIQTWIQQFPYTLTSDQQTSIEAVLNDMKSSKIMFRLVQGDVGCGKTIVAMTAIYACYLSNHQAAFLVPTEILARQHYENMQKLGLETCLYVSSLPTKEKQQIITDLSNGKIKIVVGTHALFQEQVDFKDLGLVVTDEQQRFGVKQRRSLLEKGKSVDFLMMSATPIPRTYAHFIYGDLDISNIHTMPAGRKPVITKYIPSKSMASILKDILDGIQIEKRQCYVVCPSIEDNEDTNLRSVTSIYQGMKSTLKNSVAISLLHGKMSSEEKEEIMNDFANHKIDILVSTTVIEVGIDVKNATLMVIYDAHRFGLSTLHQLRGRVARGEKQGYCYLLSNAKDPNAIQRLKKMEELSDGFQVSEYDFHMRGPGDMLGVRQSGLPGFVFGDLQKDKAMMEACIKDAKEILNRNDDKPLLEFVDKALENAQYFD
;
A
#
# COMPACT_ATOMS: atom_id res chain seq x y z
N MET A 1 27.06 -15.76 -14.29
CA MET A 1 27.81 -17.05 -14.19
C MET A 1 26.85 -18.24 -14.22
N ASP A 2 27.19 -19.32 -14.93
CA ASP A 2 26.32 -20.51 -15.07
C ASP A 2 26.28 -21.35 -13.78
N LEU A 3 25.08 -21.80 -13.37
CA LEU A 3 24.86 -22.73 -12.25
C LEU A 3 25.61 -24.06 -12.40
N LYS A 4 26.06 -24.43 -13.61
CA LYS A 4 26.92 -25.60 -13.85
C LYS A 4 28.19 -25.61 -13.00
N LEU A 5 28.69 -24.45 -12.60
CA LEU A 5 29.89 -24.32 -11.75
C LEU A 5 29.70 -24.96 -10.36
N LEU A 6 28.46 -25.08 -9.88
CA LEU A 6 28.15 -25.59 -8.53
C LEU A 6 27.94 -27.11 -8.45
N LYS A 7 28.16 -27.85 -9.56
CA LYS A 7 28.01 -29.33 -9.65
C LYS A 7 26.71 -29.85 -9.03
N LEU A 8 25.59 -29.18 -9.31
CA LEU A 8 24.27 -29.51 -8.77
C LEU A 8 23.67 -30.74 -9.45
N THR A 9 22.90 -31.54 -8.71
CA THR A 9 22.14 -32.66 -9.31
C THR A 9 20.99 -32.12 -10.19
N PRO A 10 20.54 -32.88 -11.21
CA PRO A 10 19.47 -32.45 -12.10
C PRO A 10 18.18 -32.05 -11.36
N ARG A 11 17.84 -32.80 -10.30
CA ARG A 11 16.68 -32.50 -9.45
C ARG A 11 16.83 -31.17 -8.70
N ARG A 12 18.02 -30.85 -8.19
CA ARG A 12 18.28 -29.59 -7.48
C ARG A 12 18.24 -28.40 -8.44
N LYS A 13 18.75 -28.56 -9.66
CA LYS A 13 18.66 -27.54 -10.71
C LYS A 13 17.20 -27.20 -11.05
N GLN A 14 16.35 -28.20 -11.26
CA GLN A 14 14.92 -28.00 -11.50
C GLN A 14 14.20 -27.27 -10.36
N LEU A 15 14.59 -27.52 -9.11
CA LEU A 15 14.02 -26.82 -7.95
C LEU A 15 14.43 -25.34 -7.91
N LEU A 16 15.68 -25.02 -8.27
CA LEU A 16 16.15 -23.63 -8.38
C LEU A 16 15.47 -22.88 -9.53
N GLU A 17 15.29 -23.53 -10.68
CA GLU A 17 14.55 -22.96 -11.83
C GLU A 17 13.10 -22.63 -11.45
N LYS A 18 12.44 -23.47 -10.65
CA LYS A 18 11.10 -23.17 -10.10
C LYS A 18 11.07 -21.97 -9.14
N MET A 19 12.21 -21.63 -8.53
CA MET A 19 12.38 -20.44 -7.71
C MET A 19 12.86 -19.23 -8.52
N SER A 20 12.91 -19.34 -9.86
CA SER A 20 13.44 -18.32 -10.78
C SER A 20 14.92 -18.00 -10.56
N ILE A 21 15.72 -18.99 -10.13
CA ILE A 21 17.17 -18.86 -9.92
C ILE A 21 17.88 -19.55 -11.09
N PHE A 22 18.52 -18.76 -11.97
CA PHE A 22 19.13 -19.26 -13.21
C PHE A 22 20.66 -19.14 -13.24
N SER A 23 21.24 -18.34 -12.34
CA SER A 23 22.67 -18.06 -12.26
C SER A 23 23.21 -18.15 -10.83
N VAL A 24 24.53 -18.23 -10.69
CA VAL A 24 25.21 -18.14 -9.38
C VAL A 24 24.94 -16.78 -8.72
N GLU A 25 24.80 -15.72 -9.51
CA GLU A 25 24.45 -14.39 -9.05
C GLU A 25 23.03 -14.33 -8.47
N ASP A 26 22.05 -14.95 -9.13
CA ASP A 26 20.68 -15.04 -8.62
C ASP A 26 20.64 -15.78 -7.28
N LEU A 27 21.46 -16.83 -7.15
CA LEU A 27 21.56 -17.60 -5.92
C LEU A 27 22.15 -16.77 -4.77
N LEU A 28 23.17 -15.96 -5.03
CA LEU A 28 23.75 -15.00 -4.08
C LEU A 28 22.84 -13.81 -3.77
N LYS A 29 21.89 -13.49 -4.65
CA LYS A 29 20.84 -12.48 -4.41
C LYS A 29 19.61 -13.07 -3.70
N THR A 30 19.60 -14.38 -3.40
CA THR A 30 18.51 -15.03 -2.66
C THR A 30 18.74 -14.89 -1.16
N TYR A 31 18.32 -13.78 -0.57
CA TYR A 31 18.63 -13.45 0.82
C TYR A 31 17.82 -14.25 1.86
N PRO A 32 18.36 -14.46 3.09
CA PRO A 32 17.62 -15.08 4.19
C PRO A 32 16.44 -14.21 4.65
N MET A 33 15.31 -14.85 4.97
CA MET A 33 14.11 -14.17 5.50
C MET A 33 14.27 -13.80 6.99
N ARG A 34 14.94 -14.65 7.75
CA ARG A 34 15.22 -14.46 9.18
C ARG A 34 16.51 -15.18 9.59
N TYR A 35 16.99 -14.87 10.78
CA TYR A 35 18.13 -15.56 11.40
C TYR A 35 17.69 -16.20 12.71
N GLU A 36 18.07 -17.46 12.89
CA GLU A 36 17.88 -18.17 14.16
C GLU A 36 19.17 -18.10 14.95
N THR A 37 19.11 -17.47 16.13
CA THR A 37 20.23 -17.36 17.05
C THR A 37 20.31 -18.61 17.90
N ILE A 38 21.43 -19.32 17.79
CA ILE A 38 21.75 -20.44 18.69
C ILE A 38 22.86 -19.98 19.61
N GLU A 39 22.50 -19.74 20.88
CA GLU A 39 23.43 -19.35 21.94
C GLU A 39 23.26 -20.27 23.14
N THR A 40 24.35 -20.51 23.86
CA THR A 40 24.35 -21.28 25.10
C THR A 40 24.23 -20.32 26.28
N ILE A 41 23.19 -20.51 27.09
CA ILE A 41 23.00 -19.75 28.33
C ILE A 41 23.61 -20.59 29.47
N PRO A 42 24.41 -20.01 30.38
CA PRO A 42 24.90 -20.73 31.55
C PRO A 42 23.76 -21.33 32.36
N TYR A 43 23.93 -22.56 32.84
CA TYR A 43 22.89 -23.29 33.58
C TYR A 43 22.30 -22.50 34.77
N LYS A 44 23.14 -21.70 35.44
CA LYS A 44 22.75 -20.87 36.59
C LYS A 44 21.70 -19.81 36.26
N ASP A 45 21.61 -19.40 35.00
CA ASP A 45 20.72 -18.32 34.55
C ASP A 45 19.41 -18.87 33.95
N TRP A 46 19.19 -20.19 34.00
CA TRP A 46 18.01 -20.82 33.42
C TRP A 46 16.76 -20.56 34.26
N GLN A 47 15.72 -20.01 33.63
CA GLN A 47 14.41 -19.80 34.22
C GLN A 47 13.36 -20.72 33.59
N PRO A 48 12.31 -21.12 34.32
CA PRO A 48 11.20 -21.86 33.76
C PRO A 48 10.63 -21.16 32.52
N SER A 49 10.29 -21.93 31.49
CA SER A 49 9.82 -21.47 30.18
C SER A 49 10.88 -20.83 29.26
N MET A 50 12.17 -20.81 29.63
CA MET A 50 13.23 -20.37 28.71
C MET A 50 13.57 -21.43 27.67
N HIS A 51 13.85 -20.97 26.44
CA HIS A 51 14.47 -21.79 25.42
C HIS A 51 15.96 -21.98 25.73
N VAL A 52 16.39 -23.23 25.80
CA VAL A 52 17.76 -23.60 26.17
C VAL A 52 18.37 -24.52 25.12
N CYS A 53 19.67 -24.36 24.93
CA CYS A 53 20.47 -25.22 24.08
C CYS A 53 21.75 -25.64 24.81
N PHE A 54 22.02 -26.95 24.85
CA PHE A 54 23.15 -27.50 25.58
C PHE A 54 23.60 -28.86 25.07
N GLU A 55 24.84 -29.23 25.37
CA GLU A 55 25.35 -30.59 25.20
C GLU A 55 25.23 -31.35 26.51
N GLY A 56 25.00 -32.65 26.45
CA GLY A 56 25.23 -33.51 27.60
C GLY A 56 25.45 -34.97 27.24
N LEU A 57 25.78 -35.76 28.26
CA LEU A 57 26.02 -37.19 28.15
C LEU A 57 24.79 -37.98 28.60
N ILE A 58 24.29 -38.87 27.75
CA ILE A 58 23.14 -39.72 28.09
C ILE A 58 23.52 -40.63 29.27
N SER A 59 22.83 -40.47 30.40
CA SER A 59 23.14 -41.14 31.67
C SER A 59 22.11 -42.19 32.09
N SER A 60 20.99 -42.34 31.37
CA SER A 60 20.02 -43.39 31.67
C SER A 60 19.44 -44.06 30.43
N VAL A 61 18.88 -45.25 30.62
CA VAL A 61 18.24 -46.02 29.55
C VAL A 61 16.95 -45.32 29.12
N CYS A 62 16.83 -45.11 27.81
CA CYS A 62 15.70 -44.44 27.20
C CYS A 62 14.39 -45.23 27.37
N ARG A 63 13.35 -44.61 27.96
CA ARG A 63 12.03 -45.21 28.17
C ARG A 63 10.98 -44.54 27.30
N VAL A 64 10.16 -45.33 26.62
CA VAL A 64 9.01 -44.82 25.82
C VAL A 64 7.72 -45.05 26.58
N ILE A 65 7.00 -43.97 26.85
CA ILE A 65 5.67 -43.96 27.44
C ILE A 65 4.67 -43.72 26.31
N ARG A 66 3.75 -44.65 26.09
CA ARG A 66 2.65 -44.48 25.13
C ARG A 66 1.49 -43.74 25.80
N LEU A 67 0.99 -42.70 25.14
CA LEU A 67 -0.12 -41.86 25.59
C LEU A 67 -1.38 -42.17 24.75
N GLN A 68 -2.56 -41.72 25.21
CA GLN A 68 -3.82 -41.86 24.47
C GLN A 68 -3.77 -41.12 23.10
N LYS A 69 -4.59 -41.59 22.14
CA LYS A 69 -4.69 -41.04 20.76
C LYS A 69 -3.39 -41.07 19.95
N ASN A 70 -2.70 -42.22 19.95
CA ASN A 70 -1.51 -42.49 19.12
C ASN A 70 -0.31 -41.56 19.39
N ARG A 71 -0.24 -40.96 20.58
CA ARG A 71 0.87 -40.11 21.01
C ARG A 71 1.87 -40.92 21.82
N SER A 72 3.14 -40.54 21.77
CA SER A 72 4.19 -41.17 22.57
C SER A 72 5.08 -40.11 23.21
N MET A 73 5.80 -40.48 24.26
CA MET A 73 6.75 -39.61 24.92
C MET A 73 7.95 -40.44 25.35
N THR A 74 9.13 -39.96 25.01
CA THR A 74 10.40 -40.62 25.27
C THR A 74 11.13 -39.86 26.36
N LYS A 75 11.51 -40.57 27.43
CA LYS A 75 12.19 -40.00 28.60
C LYS A 75 13.54 -40.66 28.85
N PHE A 76 14.54 -39.84 29.15
CA PHE A 76 15.87 -40.26 29.57
C PHE A 76 16.56 -39.13 30.32
N SER A 77 17.65 -39.44 30.99
CA SER A 77 18.48 -38.50 31.73
C SER A 77 19.74 -38.16 30.95
N VAL A 78 20.21 -36.94 31.11
CA VAL A 78 21.45 -36.45 30.55
C VAL A 78 22.23 -35.73 31.64
N ILE A 79 23.52 -36.01 31.76
CA ILE A 79 24.43 -35.28 32.64
C ILE A 79 25.05 -34.11 31.86
N SER A 80 24.93 -32.90 32.39
CA SER A 80 25.59 -31.69 31.93
C SER A 80 25.88 -30.78 33.12
N TRP A 81 27.05 -30.13 33.15
CA TRP A 81 27.49 -29.28 34.29
C TRP A 81 27.39 -29.96 35.66
N ASP A 82 27.71 -31.25 35.74
CA ASP A 82 27.60 -32.09 36.95
C ASP A 82 26.16 -32.21 37.52
N GLU A 83 25.15 -31.81 36.74
CA GLU A 83 23.74 -31.93 37.07
C GLU A 83 23.07 -32.98 36.17
N GLU A 84 22.15 -33.76 36.76
CA GLU A 84 21.32 -34.69 36.01
C GLU A 84 20.04 -34.00 35.56
N LEU A 85 19.84 -33.92 34.24
CA LEU A 85 18.68 -33.30 33.59
C LEU A 85 17.75 -34.38 33.03
N GLU A 86 16.47 -34.32 33.41
CA GLU A 86 15.42 -35.20 32.86
C GLU A 86 14.91 -34.64 31.53
N ILE A 87 15.15 -35.39 30.46
CA ILE A 87 14.80 -35.02 29.09
C ILE A 87 13.51 -35.69 28.67
N THR A 88 12.60 -34.90 28.12
CA THR A 88 11.32 -35.37 27.58
C THR A 88 11.18 -35.00 26.11
N ILE A 89 10.94 -35.99 25.23
CA ILE A 89 10.72 -35.81 23.79
C ILE A 89 9.35 -36.37 23.40
N PHE A 90 8.47 -35.56 22.81
CA PHE A 90 7.16 -36.02 22.35
C PHE A 90 7.20 -36.63 20.95
N ASN A 91 6.39 -37.68 20.74
CA ASN A 91 6.10 -38.36 19.48
C ASN A 91 7.32 -38.91 18.73
N ARG A 92 8.40 -39.29 19.44
CA ARG A 92 9.61 -39.90 18.85
C ARG A 92 10.01 -41.18 19.60
N PRO A 93 9.39 -42.34 19.31
CA PRO A 93 9.61 -43.60 20.05
C PRO A 93 10.90 -44.34 19.65
N TRP A 94 11.90 -43.65 19.09
CA TRP A 94 13.12 -44.25 18.55
C TRP A 94 14.23 -44.34 19.62
N THR A 95 14.21 -45.38 20.45
CA THR A 95 15.16 -45.56 21.56
C THR A 95 16.58 -45.91 21.13
N ASN A 96 16.76 -46.61 20.00
CA ASN A 96 18.05 -47.16 19.57
C ASN A 96 19.13 -46.09 19.31
N GLN A 97 18.75 -44.83 19.09
CA GLN A 97 19.69 -43.74 18.83
C GLN A 97 20.29 -43.14 20.12
N PHE A 98 19.63 -43.37 21.28
CA PHE A 98 19.97 -42.80 22.58
C PHE A 98 20.75 -43.80 23.43
N THR A 99 21.99 -44.09 23.03
CA THR A 99 22.86 -45.01 23.76
C THR A 99 23.53 -44.32 24.95
N PHE A 100 23.66 -45.04 26.06
CA PHE A 100 24.36 -44.58 27.26
C PHE A 100 25.78 -44.10 26.93
N GLY A 101 26.22 -43.01 27.56
CA GLY A 101 27.55 -42.41 27.39
C GLY A 101 27.74 -41.62 26.09
N LYS A 102 26.75 -41.57 25.20
CA LYS A 102 26.84 -40.80 23.96
C LYS A 102 26.56 -39.32 24.23
N LYS A 103 27.35 -38.44 23.63
CA LYS A 103 27.11 -36.99 23.63
C LYS A 103 25.94 -36.63 22.74
N ILE A 104 25.06 -35.76 23.21
CA ILE A 104 23.89 -35.28 22.47
C ILE A 104 23.73 -33.77 22.66
N SER A 105 23.40 -33.07 21.57
CA SER A 105 23.05 -31.65 21.57
C SER A 105 21.52 -31.52 21.57
N LEU A 106 20.99 -30.81 22.56
CA LEU A 106 19.56 -30.71 22.84
C LEU A 106 19.10 -29.25 22.71
N PHE A 107 17.90 -29.08 22.14
CA PHE A 107 17.23 -27.80 21.96
C PHE A 107 15.81 -27.94 22.49
N GLY A 108 15.43 -27.12 23.46
CA GLY A 108 14.16 -27.32 24.16
C GLY A 108 13.76 -26.15 25.05
N VAL A 109 12.73 -26.39 25.86
CA VAL A 109 12.23 -25.45 26.86
C VAL A 109 12.49 -26.04 28.24
N TYR A 110 13.14 -25.27 29.11
CA TYR A 110 13.35 -25.64 30.51
C TYR A 110 12.04 -25.49 31.28
N GLN A 111 11.62 -26.54 32.00
CA GLN A 111 10.36 -26.55 32.77
C GLN A 111 10.57 -26.29 34.28
N GLY A 112 11.82 -26.10 34.72
CA GLY A 112 12.19 -26.08 36.13
C GLY A 112 12.50 -27.48 36.67
N ASN A 113 13.08 -27.54 37.88
CA ASN A 113 13.46 -28.77 38.58
C ASN A 113 14.26 -29.76 37.71
N ASN A 114 15.27 -29.26 36.98
CA ASN A 114 16.14 -30.06 36.11
C ASN A 114 15.39 -30.78 34.95
N LYS A 115 14.18 -30.34 34.60
CA LYS A 115 13.39 -30.95 33.51
C LYS A 115 13.45 -30.10 32.24
N VAL A 116 13.73 -30.74 31.11
CA VAL A 116 13.74 -30.09 29.80
C VAL A 116 12.83 -30.83 28.84
N VAL A 117 11.92 -30.10 28.20
CA VAL A 117 11.12 -30.59 27.09
C VAL A 117 11.85 -30.25 25.79
N VAL A 118 12.35 -31.27 25.10
CA VAL A 118 13.18 -31.12 23.92
C VAL A 118 12.32 -31.12 22.65
N SER A 119 12.46 -30.08 21.85
CA SER A 119 11.82 -29.95 20.53
C SER A 119 12.68 -30.56 19.43
N THR A 120 14.00 -30.37 19.50
CA THR A 120 14.96 -30.83 18.49
C THR A 120 16.23 -31.36 19.15
N TYR A 121 16.82 -32.40 18.58
CA TYR A 121 18.10 -32.95 19.05
C TYR A 121 18.96 -33.35 17.86
N ASN A 122 20.28 -33.39 18.06
CA ASN A 122 21.22 -33.99 17.13
C ASN A 122 22.50 -34.45 17.86
N PHE A 123 23.37 -35.17 17.15
CA PHE A 123 24.63 -35.70 17.68
C PHE A 123 25.86 -34.93 17.18
N LYS A 124 25.66 -33.72 16.63
CA LYS A 124 26.76 -32.85 16.22
C LYS A 124 27.22 -32.02 17.43
N PRO A 125 28.51 -31.67 17.53
CA PRO A 125 28.98 -30.73 18.55
C PRO A 125 28.18 -29.42 18.48
N LEU A 126 27.76 -28.92 19.64
CA LEU A 126 27.07 -27.65 19.80
C LEU A 126 27.98 -26.49 19.44
N LYS A 127 29.30 -26.60 19.69
CA LYS A 127 30.28 -25.58 19.26
C LYS A 127 30.23 -25.27 17.76
N GLU A 128 29.89 -26.25 16.92
CA GLU A 128 29.74 -26.10 15.47
C GLU A 128 28.36 -25.55 15.06
N GLN A 129 27.45 -25.39 16.02
CA GLN A 129 26.06 -25.02 15.79
C GLN A 129 25.67 -23.68 16.43
N ILE A 130 26.51 -23.16 17.32
CA ILE A 130 26.38 -21.83 17.92
C ILE A 130 26.58 -20.77 16.84
N GLY A 131 25.78 -19.71 16.92
CA GLY A 131 25.84 -18.56 16.02
C GLY A 131 24.50 -18.29 15.33
N LEU A 132 24.55 -17.36 14.39
CA LEU A 132 23.40 -16.94 13.60
C LEU A 132 23.23 -17.86 12.40
N LYS A 133 22.08 -18.55 12.31
CA LYS A 133 21.76 -19.40 11.16
C LYS A 133 20.75 -18.73 10.25
N PRO A 134 21.08 -18.53 8.95
CA PRO A 134 20.13 -18.00 7.98
C PRO A 134 18.98 -18.99 7.72
N VAL A 135 17.78 -18.46 7.58
CA VAL A 135 16.58 -19.21 7.17
C VAL A 135 16.05 -18.63 5.88
N TYR A 136 16.03 -19.44 4.82
CA TYR A 136 15.60 -19.04 3.47
C TYR A 136 14.12 -19.36 3.24
N SER A 137 13.47 -18.63 2.34
CA SER A 137 12.15 -19.00 1.83
C SER A 137 12.30 -20.11 0.79
N LEU A 138 11.73 -21.30 1.03
CA LEU A 138 11.95 -22.48 0.19
C LEU A 138 10.61 -23.06 -0.32
N ILE A 139 10.65 -23.64 -1.52
CA ILE A 139 9.55 -24.43 -2.07
C ILE A 139 9.54 -25.86 -1.52
N GLU A 140 8.40 -26.53 -1.62
CA GLU A 140 8.26 -27.93 -1.20
C GLU A 140 9.29 -28.83 -1.91
N GLY A 141 9.99 -29.65 -1.13
CA GLY A 141 11.02 -30.57 -1.63
C GLY A 141 12.47 -30.08 -1.51
N LEU A 142 12.71 -28.80 -1.16
CA LEU A 142 14.05 -28.27 -0.86
C LEU A 142 14.24 -28.07 0.64
N LYS A 143 15.37 -28.53 1.20
CA LYS A 143 15.68 -28.39 2.64
C LYS A 143 16.58 -27.18 2.90
N GLN A 144 16.49 -26.59 4.10
CA GLN A 144 17.35 -25.46 4.52
C GLN A 144 18.84 -25.79 4.39
N ASN A 145 19.28 -26.96 4.84
CA ASN A 145 20.69 -27.36 4.72
C ASN A 145 21.15 -27.47 3.27
N ASP A 146 20.27 -27.88 2.34
CA ASP A 146 20.61 -27.95 0.92
C ASP A 146 20.87 -26.52 0.39
N MET A 147 19.97 -25.58 0.68
CA MET A 147 20.12 -24.18 0.28
C MET A 147 21.38 -23.54 0.89
N ILE A 148 21.61 -23.71 2.19
CA ILE A 148 22.80 -23.19 2.89
C ILE A 148 24.08 -23.72 2.23
N THR A 149 24.12 -25.01 1.88
CA THR A 149 25.29 -25.61 1.21
C THR A 149 25.49 -25.04 -0.19
N MET A 150 24.41 -24.88 -0.97
CA MET A 150 24.48 -24.29 -2.31
C MET A 150 24.98 -22.85 -2.27
N VAL A 151 24.44 -22.04 -1.35
CA VAL A 151 24.88 -20.65 -1.16
C VAL A 151 26.33 -20.60 -0.69
N SER A 152 26.74 -21.48 0.23
CA SER A 152 28.13 -21.56 0.68
C SER A 152 29.10 -21.83 -0.47
N ASN A 153 28.75 -22.73 -1.40
CA ASN A 153 29.56 -22.99 -2.58
C ASN A 153 29.53 -21.81 -3.56
N ALA A 154 28.40 -21.10 -3.65
CA ALA A 154 28.30 -19.89 -4.47
C ALA A 154 29.14 -18.73 -3.93
N LEU A 155 29.33 -18.64 -2.62
CA LEU A 155 30.16 -17.61 -1.97
C LEU A 155 31.65 -17.69 -2.37
N GLU A 156 32.12 -18.82 -2.92
CA GLU A 156 33.48 -18.91 -3.48
C GLU A 156 33.67 -17.98 -4.69
N PHE A 157 32.59 -17.62 -5.38
CA PHE A 157 32.59 -16.74 -6.55
C PHE A 157 32.22 -15.30 -6.24
N VAL A 158 32.01 -14.96 -4.96
CA VAL A 158 31.46 -13.66 -4.55
C VAL A 158 32.37 -12.47 -4.88
N ASP A 159 33.69 -12.67 -4.95
CA ASP A 159 34.66 -11.60 -5.28
C ASP A 159 34.59 -11.17 -6.76
N GLN A 160 33.94 -11.97 -7.60
CA GLN A 160 33.69 -11.63 -9.01
C GLN A 160 32.44 -10.73 -9.17
N MET A 161 31.74 -10.42 -8.08
CA MET A 161 30.56 -9.55 -8.10
C MET A 161 31.00 -8.09 -8.10
N GLU A 162 30.63 -7.36 -9.15
CA GLU A 162 30.90 -5.93 -9.24
C GLU A 162 30.06 -5.14 -8.23
N SER A 163 30.69 -4.15 -7.60
CA SER A 163 29.98 -3.24 -6.71
C SER A 163 29.35 -2.10 -7.50
N LEU A 164 28.04 -1.93 -7.34
CA LEU A 164 27.29 -0.81 -7.92
C LEU A 164 27.45 0.48 -7.13
N VAL A 165 27.95 0.42 -5.90
CA VAL A 165 28.14 1.62 -5.06
C VAL A 165 29.56 2.18 -5.30
N PRO A 166 29.71 3.43 -5.77
CA PRO A 166 31.01 4.06 -5.94
C PRO A 166 31.87 4.07 -4.67
N LEU A 167 33.18 3.87 -4.80
CA LEU A 167 34.12 3.83 -3.67
C LEU A 167 34.02 5.07 -2.77
N ARG A 168 33.84 6.26 -3.37
CA ARG A 168 33.64 7.53 -2.66
C ARG A 168 32.45 7.48 -1.68
N LEU A 169 31.36 6.82 -2.07
CA LEU A 169 30.15 6.70 -1.23
C LEU A 169 30.32 5.60 -0.20
N GLN A 170 31.04 4.52 -0.54
CA GLN A 170 31.43 3.50 0.41
C GLN A 170 32.26 4.09 1.56
N GLU A 171 33.27 4.90 1.25
CA GLU A 171 34.11 5.58 2.25
C GLU A 171 33.33 6.62 3.05
N LYS A 172 32.55 7.49 2.37
CA LYS A 172 31.73 8.54 3.00
C LYS A 172 30.79 7.98 4.06
N TYR A 173 30.11 6.87 3.78
CA TYR A 173 29.12 6.29 4.68
C TYR A 173 29.63 5.09 5.50
N ARG A 174 30.90 4.72 5.32
CA ARG A 174 31.54 3.54 5.93
C ARG A 174 30.78 2.24 5.63
N LEU A 175 30.41 2.07 4.37
CA LEU A 175 29.72 0.87 3.87
C LEU A 175 30.74 -0.24 3.60
N LEU A 176 30.27 -1.48 3.62
CA LEU A 176 31.08 -2.62 3.21
C LEU A 176 31.25 -2.62 1.70
N ASN A 177 32.30 -3.28 1.21
CA ASN A 177 32.33 -3.67 -0.18
C ASN A 177 31.25 -4.73 -0.46
N TYR A 178 30.79 -4.80 -1.71
CA TYR A 178 29.66 -5.65 -2.07
C TYR A 178 29.93 -7.15 -1.79
N PRO A 179 31.10 -7.73 -2.11
CA PRO A 179 31.40 -9.12 -1.78
C PRO A 179 31.33 -9.42 -0.27
N GLN A 180 31.80 -8.51 0.57
CA GLN A 180 31.76 -8.66 2.02
C GLN A 180 30.33 -8.56 2.56
N ALA A 181 29.52 -7.65 2.02
CA ALA A 181 28.11 -7.54 2.39
C ALA A 181 27.34 -8.84 2.05
N LEU A 182 27.60 -9.45 0.89
CA LEU A 182 27.02 -10.74 0.50
C LEU A 182 27.50 -11.90 1.39
N ARG A 183 28.78 -11.93 1.76
CA ARG A 183 29.27 -12.94 2.72
C ARG A 183 28.58 -12.81 4.07
N TRP A 184 28.49 -11.60 4.60
CA TRP A 184 27.95 -11.35 5.94
C TRP A 184 26.43 -11.48 6.01
N ILE A 185 25.68 -11.23 4.94
CA ILE A 185 24.24 -11.51 4.93
C ILE A 185 23.98 -13.02 4.96
N HIS A 186 24.76 -13.83 4.22
CA HIS A 186 24.55 -15.28 4.20
C HIS A 186 25.18 -16.04 5.36
N GLN A 187 26.33 -15.58 5.87
CA GLN A 187 27.11 -16.23 6.91
C GLN A 187 27.62 -15.22 7.96
N PRO A 188 26.73 -14.52 8.70
CA PRO A 188 27.15 -13.59 9.75
C PRO A 188 27.71 -14.34 10.96
N LYS A 189 28.87 -13.92 11.47
CA LYS A 189 29.40 -14.44 12.75
C LYS A 189 28.83 -13.70 13.94
N THR A 190 28.48 -12.42 13.76
CA THR A 190 27.93 -11.57 14.83
C THR A 190 26.73 -10.77 14.34
N GLN A 191 25.89 -10.33 15.28
CA GLN A 191 24.77 -9.46 14.96
C GLN A 191 25.23 -8.13 14.35
N ASN A 192 26.41 -7.62 14.73
CA ASN A 192 26.95 -6.38 14.18
C ASN A 192 27.35 -6.54 12.70
N GLU A 193 27.98 -7.66 12.33
CA GLU A 193 28.28 -7.98 10.93
C GLU A 193 27.01 -8.03 10.09
N LEU A 194 25.98 -8.73 10.60
CA LEU A 194 24.67 -8.81 9.95
C LEU A 194 24.07 -7.40 9.75
N ASN A 195 24.09 -6.57 10.80
CA ASN A 195 23.55 -5.22 10.72
C ASN A 195 24.28 -4.35 9.69
N GLN A 196 25.62 -4.45 9.58
CA GLN A 196 26.41 -3.72 8.58
C GLN A 196 26.16 -4.22 7.15
N ALA A 197 25.99 -5.53 6.97
CA ALA A 197 25.63 -6.13 5.69
C ALA A 197 24.27 -5.65 5.22
N VAL A 198 23.25 -5.74 6.08
CA VAL A 198 21.90 -5.24 5.79
C VAL A 198 21.93 -3.74 5.47
N ARG A 199 22.66 -2.93 6.24
CA ARG A 199 22.80 -1.49 5.98
C ARG A 199 23.41 -1.20 4.61
N THR A 200 24.45 -1.94 4.23
CA THR A 200 25.15 -1.77 2.94
C THR A 200 24.24 -2.16 1.76
N LEU A 201 23.63 -3.35 1.83
CA LEU A 201 22.73 -3.84 0.78
C LEU A 201 21.50 -2.93 0.64
N LYS A 202 20.95 -2.44 1.75
CA LYS A 202 19.85 -1.49 1.77
C LYS A 202 20.20 -0.17 1.08
N TYR A 203 21.36 0.40 1.38
CA TYR A 203 21.81 1.64 0.74
C TYR A 203 22.01 1.44 -0.77
N GLN A 204 22.65 0.34 -1.17
CA GLN A 204 22.83 -0.01 -2.58
C GLN A 204 21.48 -0.12 -3.30
N GLU A 205 20.51 -0.77 -2.67
CA GLU A 205 19.16 -0.96 -3.21
C GLU A 205 18.44 0.38 -3.46
N PHE A 206 18.46 1.27 -2.46
CA PHE A 206 17.90 2.62 -2.61
C PHE A 206 18.66 3.47 -3.64
N LEU A 207 19.99 3.38 -3.68
CA LEU A 207 20.80 4.14 -4.62
C LEU A 207 20.51 3.73 -6.07
N CYS A 208 20.50 2.42 -6.34
CA CYS A 208 20.18 1.87 -7.67
C CYS A 208 18.80 2.33 -8.12
N PHE A 209 17.80 2.20 -7.23
CA PHE A 209 16.44 2.65 -7.50
C PHE A 209 16.39 4.15 -7.84
N GLN A 210 17.02 5.01 -7.03
CA GLN A 210 17.02 6.46 -7.25
C GLN A 210 17.75 6.88 -8.53
N CYS A 211 18.84 6.20 -8.89
CA CYS A 211 19.54 6.48 -10.15
C CYS A 211 18.68 6.14 -11.37
N VAL A 212 18.02 4.98 -11.38
CA VAL A 212 17.11 4.58 -12.47
C VAL A 212 15.95 5.56 -12.60
N MET A 213 15.30 5.90 -11.48
CA MET A 213 14.17 6.83 -11.47
C MET A 213 14.55 8.23 -11.95
N GLN A 214 15.67 8.78 -11.49
CA GLN A 214 16.11 10.12 -11.88
C GLN A 214 16.64 10.15 -13.33
N ALA A 215 17.30 9.09 -13.81
CA ALA A 215 17.75 9.00 -15.20
C ALA A 215 16.58 8.89 -16.18
N SER A 216 15.57 8.08 -15.87
CA SER A 216 14.32 7.99 -16.65
C SER A 216 13.65 9.37 -16.82
N GLN A 217 13.67 10.17 -15.75
CA GLN A 217 13.14 11.53 -15.78
C GLN A 217 14.02 12.50 -16.57
N ALA A 218 15.34 12.41 -16.45
CA ALA A 218 16.27 13.26 -17.20
C ALA A 218 16.10 13.08 -18.71
N ASN A 219 16.00 11.83 -19.18
CA ASN A 219 15.72 11.51 -20.59
C ASN A 219 14.36 12.06 -21.06
N THR A 220 13.36 12.16 -20.17
CA THR A 220 12.07 12.78 -20.48
C THR A 220 12.20 14.32 -20.56
N LYS A 221 13.05 14.93 -19.72
CA LYS A 221 13.25 16.39 -19.64
C LYS A 221 14.08 16.95 -20.80
N GLU A 222 15.10 16.24 -21.28
CA GLU A 222 15.94 16.71 -22.40
C GLU A 222 15.22 16.70 -23.76
N HIS A 223 14.12 15.95 -23.88
CA HIS A 223 13.41 15.78 -25.15
C HIS A 223 12.01 16.38 -25.20
N VAL A 224 11.43 16.81 -24.07
CA VAL A 224 10.03 17.28 -24.05
C VAL A 224 9.87 18.61 -23.29
N HIS A 225 10.19 19.71 -23.96
CA HIS A 225 9.73 21.04 -23.55
C HIS A 225 8.28 21.24 -23.95
N LYS A 226 7.46 21.81 -23.04
CA LYS A 226 6.12 22.27 -23.39
C LYS A 226 6.18 23.74 -23.83
N GLN A 227 5.23 24.15 -24.67
CA GLN A 227 4.97 25.58 -24.84
C GLN A 227 4.36 26.12 -23.54
N GLU A 228 4.90 27.24 -23.06
CA GLU A 228 4.41 27.92 -21.87
C GLU A 228 2.97 28.36 -22.11
N LYS A 229 2.08 28.07 -21.15
CA LYS A 229 0.69 28.52 -21.23
C LYS A 229 0.62 29.99 -20.83
N VAL A 230 0.14 30.83 -21.75
CA VAL A 230 -0.04 32.26 -21.54
C VAL A 230 -1.50 32.56 -21.24
N PHE A 231 -1.78 33.06 -20.03
CA PHE A 231 -3.11 33.43 -19.58
C PHE A 231 -3.05 34.61 -18.60
N ASP A 232 -4.10 35.42 -18.56
CA ASP A 232 -4.20 36.57 -17.67
C ASP A 232 -4.58 36.14 -16.24
N GLY A 233 -3.69 36.39 -15.28
CA GLY A 233 -3.94 36.10 -13.87
C GLY A 233 -5.05 36.96 -13.27
N ASN A 234 -5.29 38.17 -13.78
CA ASN A 234 -6.35 39.04 -13.30
C ASN A 234 -7.73 38.46 -13.60
N MET A 235 -7.93 37.89 -14.79
CA MET A 235 -9.18 37.22 -15.15
C MET A 235 -9.48 36.04 -14.22
N ILE A 236 -8.45 35.27 -13.84
CA ILE A 236 -8.59 34.17 -12.87
C ILE A 236 -9.00 34.72 -11.49
N GLN A 237 -8.36 35.80 -11.02
CA GLN A 237 -8.72 36.42 -9.75
C GLN A 237 -10.14 36.97 -9.75
N THR A 238 -10.56 37.66 -10.82
CA THR A 238 -11.93 38.16 -10.97
C THR A 238 -12.94 37.03 -10.98
N TRP A 239 -12.63 35.92 -11.64
CA TRP A 239 -13.50 34.73 -11.64
C TRP A 239 -13.61 34.10 -10.24
N ILE A 240 -12.50 33.97 -9.51
CA ILE A 240 -12.50 33.47 -8.12
C ILE A 240 -13.34 34.37 -7.20
N GLN A 241 -13.33 35.70 -7.40
CA GLN A 241 -14.12 36.65 -6.61
C GLN A 241 -15.64 36.49 -6.79
N GLN A 242 -16.10 35.82 -7.85
CA GLN A 242 -17.54 35.55 -8.08
C GLN A 242 -18.07 34.39 -7.24
N PHE A 243 -17.20 33.62 -6.56
CA PHE A 243 -17.63 32.49 -5.77
C PHE A 243 -18.40 32.92 -4.52
N PRO A 244 -19.41 32.15 -4.09
CA PRO A 244 -20.19 32.45 -2.90
C PRO A 244 -19.43 32.18 -1.58
N TYR A 245 -18.13 31.91 -1.65
CA TYR A 245 -17.26 31.59 -0.51
C TYR A 245 -15.83 32.05 -0.78
N THR A 246 -15.05 32.22 0.29
CA THR A 246 -13.64 32.58 0.22
C THR A 246 -12.76 31.32 0.19
N LEU A 247 -11.68 31.37 -0.59
CA LEU A 247 -10.70 30.30 -0.64
C LEU A 247 -9.85 30.27 0.65
N THR A 248 -9.42 29.09 1.07
CA THR A 248 -8.48 28.93 2.18
C THR A 248 -7.04 29.24 1.73
N SER A 249 -6.14 29.52 2.69
CA SER A 249 -4.71 29.76 2.39
C SER A 249 -4.06 28.60 1.63
N ASP A 250 -4.40 27.36 2.00
CA ASP A 250 -3.85 26.16 1.36
C ASP A 250 -4.40 25.97 -0.06
N GLN A 251 -5.67 26.34 -0.30
CA GLN A 251 -6.25 26.35 -1.64
C GLN A 251 -5.57 27.40 -2.53
N GLN A 252 -5.35 28.62 -2.00
CA GLN A 252 -4.65 29.68 -2.72
C GLN A 252 -3.21 29.27 -3.08
N THR A 253 -2.46 28.76 -2.12
CA THR A 253 -1.09 28.26 -2.33
C THR A 253 -1.05 27.13 -3.35
N SER A 254 -2.03 26.21 -3.29
CA SER A 254 -2.13 25.10 -4.26
C SER A 254 -2.46 25.59 -5.66
N ILE A 255 -3.35 26.58 -5.80
CA ILE A 255 -3.68 27.23 -7.08
C ILE A 255 -2.45 27.93 -7.64
N GLU A 256 -1.74 28.73 -6.84
CA GLU A 256 -0.53 29.43 -7.28
C GLU A 256 0.53 28.47 -7.79
N ALA A 257 0.77 27.35 -7.08
CA ALA A 257 1.71 26.32 -7.51
C ALA A 257 1.31 25.71 -8.87
N VAL A 258 0.03 25.38 -9.06
CA VAL A 258 -0.49 24.85 -10.34
C VAL A 258 -0.33 25.88 -11.46
N LEU A 259 -0.69 27.14 -11.24
CA LEU A 259 -0.58 28.19 -12.25
C LEU A 259 0.88 28.48 -12.63
N ASN A 260 1.80 28.44 -11.66
CA ASN A 260 3.23 28.60 -11.90
C ASN A 260 3.80 27.44 -12.74
N ASP A 261 3.40 26.20 -12.46
CA ASP A 261 3.81 25.05 -13.26
C ASP A 261 3.29 25.16 -14.69
N MET A 262 2.02 25.56 -14.87
CA MET A 262 1.40 25.75 -16.19
C MET A 262 2.13 26.80 -17.04
N LYS A 263 2.63 27.87 -16.41
CA LYS A 263 3.44 28.93 -17.06
C LYS A 263 4.89 28.52 -17.31
N SER A 264 5.40 27.49 -16.66
CA SER A 264 6.78 27.04 -16.84
C SER A 264 6.99 26.34 -18.19
N SER A 265 8.25 26.21 -18.61
CA SER A 265 8.64 25.44 -19.81
C SER A 265 8.67 23.91 -19.58
N LYS A 266 8.31 23.44 -18.38
CA LYS A 266 8.29 22.02 -17.99
C LYS A 266 6.86 21.48 -17.98
N ILE A 267 6.68 20.23 -18.37
CA ILE A 267 5.39 19.54 -18.19
C ILE A 267 5.06 19.48 -16.70
N MET A 268 3.86 19.97 -16.35
CA MET A 268 3.35 19.85 -14.98
C MET A 268 2.96 18.40 -14.73
N PHE A 269 3.53 17.80 -13.69
CA PHE A 269 3.10 16.52 -13.15
C PHE A 269 2.87 16.71 -11.65
N ARG A 270 1.64 17.05 -11.27
CA ARG A 270 1.31 17.49 -9.90
C ARG A 270 0.18 16.67 -9.29
N LEU A 271 0.31 16.37 -8.00
CA LEU A 271 -0.71 15.73 -7.18
C LEU A 271 -1.20 16.69 -6.09
N VAL A 272 -2.47 17.06 -6.18
CA VAL A 272 -3.16 17.84 -5.14
C VAL A 272 -3.82 16.85 -4.18
N GLN A 273 -3.36 16.85 -2.93
CA GLN A 273 -3.88 15.99 -1.88
C GLN A 273 -4.54 16.80 -0.78
N GLY A 274 -5.55 16.22 -0.17
CA GLY A 274 -6.21 16.81 0.98
C GLY A 274 -7.44 16.01 1.33
N ASP A 275 -8.02 16.30 2.48
CA ASP A 275 -9.17 15.56 2.99
C ASP A 275 -10.42 15.70 2.09
N VAL A 276 -11.40 14.81 2.24
CA VAL A 276 -12.66 14.84 1.51
C VAL A 276 -13.37 16.17 1.76
N GLY A 277 -13.55 16.93 0.68
CA GLY A 277 -14.21 18.23 0.72
C GLY A 277 -13.38 19.39 1.30
N CYS A 278 -12.05 19.25 1.38
CA CYS A 278 -11.16 20.40 1.58
C CYS A 278 -11.08 21.35 0.37
N GLY A 279 -11.82 21.08 -0.71
CA GLY A 279 -11.92 21.93 -1.89
C GLY A 279 -10.93 21.61 -3.02
N LYS A 280 -10.35 20.40 -3.09
CA LYS A 280 -9.47 20.00 -4.22
C LYS A 280 -10.05 20.31 -5.60
N THR A 281 -11.36 20.10 -5.77
CA THR A 281 -12.08 20.37 -7.02
C THR A 281 -11.94 21.83 -7.49
N ILE A 282 -11.83 22.81 -6.58
CA ILE A 282 -11.68 24.22 -6.97
C ILE A 282 -10.30 24.50 -7.56
N VAL A 283 -9.27 23.80 -7.08
CA VAL A 283 -7.91 23.87 -7.64
C VAL A 283 -7.91 23.32 -9.06
N ALA A 284 -8.55 22.17 -9.27
CA ALA A 284 -8.74 21.57 -10.59
C ALA A 284 -9.53 22.47 -11.56
N MET A 285 -10.67 23.03 -11.12
CA MET A 285 -11.48 23.92 -11.94
C MET A 285 -10.71 25.19 -12.32
N THR A 286 -9.89 25.73 -11.41
CA THR A 286 -9.04 26.90 -11.69
C THR A 286 -7.96 26.58 -12.74
N ALA A 287 -7.36 25.38 -12.67
CA ALA A 287 -6.40 24.90 -13.67
C ALA A 287 -7.06 24.76 -15.06
N ILE A 288 -8.27 24.19 -15.11
CA ILE A 288 -9.06 24.05 -16.33
C ILE A 288 -9.39 25.42 -16.92
N TYR A 289 -9.81 26.38 -16.09
CA TYR A 289 -10.08 27.74 -16.54
C TYR A 289 -8.83 28.45 -17.08
N ALA A 290 -7.68 28.30 -16.42
CA ALA A 290 -6.40 28.82 -16.91
C ALA A 290 -6.02 28.21 -18.27
N CYS A 291 -6.23 26.91 -18.45
CA CYS A 291 -5.99 26.22 -19.72
C CYS A 291 -6.92 26.74 -20.83
N TYR A 292 -8.20 26.96 -20.52
CA TYR A 292 -9.18 27.57 -21.41
C TYR A 292 -8.77 28.99 -21.83
N LEU A 293 -8.33 29.84 -20.89
CA LEU A 293 -7.82 31.19 -21.17
C LEU A 293 -6.55 31.17 -22.05
N SER A 294 -5.78 30.08 -21.99
CA SER A 294 -4.63 29.84 -22.85
C SER A 294 -4.99 29.32 -24.24
N ASN A 295 -6.29 29.23 -24.58
CA ASN A 295 -6.83 28.71 -25.84
C ASN A 295 -6.57 27.21 -26.12
N HIS A 296 -6.13 26.44 -25.11
CA HIS A 296 -5.92 24.99 -25.22
C HIS A 296 -7.15 24.21 -24.72
N GLN A 297 -7.27 22.95 -25.11
CA GLN A 297 -8.31 22.05 -24.62
C GLN A 297 -7.92 21.44 -23.27
N ALA A 298 -8.91 21.25 -22.39
CA ALA A 298 -8.75 20.60 -21.10
C ALA A 298 -9.71 19.41 -20.97
N ALA A 299 -9.22 18.31 -20.41
CA ALA A 299 -10.02 17.13 -20.10
C ALA A 299 -10.06 16.87 -18.59
N PHE A 300 -11.26 16.72 -18.03
CA PHE A 300 -11.47 16.32 -16.65
C PHE A 300 -12.00 14.89 -16.58
N LEU A 301 -11.16 13.98 -16.12
CA LEU A 301 -11.44 12.57 -16.00
C LEU A 301 -11.94 12.21 -14.59
N VAL A 302 -13.05 11.49 -14.57
CA VAL A 302 -13.81 11.20 -13.35
C VAL A 302 -14.20 9.71 -13.32
N PRO A 303 -14.17 9.02 -12.17
CA PRO A 303 -14.29 7.55 -12.12
C PRO A 303 -15.68 7.01 -12.46
N THR A 304 -16.74 7.80 -12.25
CA THR A 304 -18.11 7.40 -12.56
C THR A 304 -18.87 8.47 -13.30
N GLU A 305 -19.88 8.03 -14.05
CA GLU A 305 -20.77 8.90 -14.79
C GLU A 305 -21.50 9.90 -13.88
N ILE A 306 -21.92 9.46 -12.69
CA ILE A 306 -22.64 10.33 -11.75
C ILE A 306 -21.76 11.50 -11.30
N LEU A 307 -20.49 11.22 -10.99
CA LEU A 307 -19.55 12.29 -10.66
C LEU A 307 -19.24 13.17 -11.87
N ALA A 308 -19.15 12.60 -13.07
CA ALA A 308 -18.93 13.38 -14.29
C ALA A 308 -20.08 14.37 -14.53
N ARG A 309 -21.34 13.93 -14.36
CA ARG A 309 -22.54 14.80 -14.43
C ARG A 309 -22.52 15.88 -13.35
N GLN A 310 -22.18 15.52 -12.11
CA GLN A 310 -22.08 16.48 -11.01
C GLN A 310 -21.00 17.56 -11.28
N HIS A 311 -19.82 17.17 -11.78
CA HIS A 311 -18.78 18.12 -12.12
C HIS A 311 -19.16 19.00 -13.31
N TYR A 312 -19.79 18.42 -14.33
CA TYR A 312 -20.34 19.17 -15.47
C TYR A 312 -21.32 20.25 -15.00
N GLU A 313 -22.31 19.91 -14.16
CA GLU A 313 -23.26 20.88 -13.62
C GLU A 313 -22.59 21.96 -12.77
N ASN A 314 -21.63 21.58 -11.94
CA ASN A 314 -20.89 22.54 -11.11
C ASN A 314 -20.07 23.51 -11.96
N MET A 315 -19.42 23.02 -13.03
CA MET A 315 -18.65 23.87 -13.96
C MET A 315 -19.56 24.84 -14.73
N GLN A 316 -20.74 24.36 -15.18
CA GLN A 316 -21.75 25.20 -15.82
C GLN A 316 -22.23 26.33 -14.89
N LYS A 317 -22.48 26.04 -13.60
CA LYS A 317 -22.86 27.05 -12.59
C LYS A 317 -21.77 28.10 -12.35
N LEU A 318 -20.51 27.77 -12.60
CA LEU A 318 -19.38 28.69 -12.52
C LEU A 318 -19.11 29.43 -13.85
N GLY A 319 -19.98 29.28 -14.85
CA GLY A 319 -19.86 29.97 -16.13
C GLY A 319 -18.83 29.36 -17.09
N LEU A 320 -18.40 28.10 -16.87
CA LEU A 320 -17.49 27.41 -17.78
C LEU A 320 -18.29 26.65 -18.85
N GLU A 321 -18.05 26.97 -20.12
CA GLU A 321 -18.60 26.23 -21.26
C GLU A 321 -17.93 24.86 -21.35
N THR A 322 -18.62 23.83 -20.87
CA THR A 322 -18.12 22.46 -20.76
C THR A 322 -18.98 21.49 -21.53
N CYS A 323 -18.41 20.38 -21.98
CA CYS A 323 -19.12 19.27 -22.61
C CYS A 323 -19.00 18.01 -21.74
N LEU A 324 -20.09 17.24 -21.63
CA LEU A 324 -20.09 15.95 -20.94
C LEU A 324 -19.86 14.82 -21.96
N TYR A 325 -18.93 13.91 -21.68
CA TYR A 325 -18.69 12.71 -22.50
C TYR A 325 -18.67 11.44 -21.64
N VAL A 326 -19.78 10.70 -21.68
CA VAL A 326 -20.00 9.49 -20.87
C VAL A 326 -20.57 8.34 -21.71
N SER A 327 -20.45 7.11 -21.19
CA SER A 327 -20.84 5.89 -21.90
C SER A 327 -22.34 5.76 -22.17
N SER A 328 -23.20 6.40 -21.39
CA SER A 328 -24.66 6.37 -21.61
C SER A 328 -25.14 7.24 -22.76
N LEU A 329 -24.31 8.19 -23.26
CA LEU A 329 -24.76 9.12 -24.31
C LEU A 329 -25.14 8.38 -25.61
N PRO A 330 -26.18 8.84 -26.33
CA PRO A 330 -26.53 8.32 -27.64
C PRO A 330 -25.35 8.35 -28.62
N THR A 331 -25.27 7.33 -29.49
CA THR A 331 -24.15 7.20 -30.44
C THR A 331 -23.98 8.41 -31.34
N LYS A 332 -25.08 9.03 -31.79
CA LYS A 332 -25.05 10.24 -32.62
C LYS A 332 -24.41 11.43 -31.89
N GLU A 333 -24.75 11.62 -30.61
CA GLU A 333 -24.18 12.69 -29.79
C GLU A 333 -22.70 12.46 -29.54
N LYS A 334 -22.28 11.21 -29.24
CA LYS A 334 -20.86 10.87 -29.08
C LYS A 334 -20.04 11.18 -30.32
N GLN A 335 -20.53 10.79 -31.50
CA GLN A 335 -19.84 11.07 -32.78
C GLN A 335 -19.70 12.58 -33.03
N GLN A 336 -20.73 13.35 -32.71
CA GLN A 336 -20.68 14.81 -32.81
C GLN A 336 -19.63 15.40 -31.85
N ILE A 337 -19.61 14.97 -30.59
CA ILE A 337 -18.64 15.42 -29.58
C ILE A 337 -17.20 15.08 -30.00
N ILE A 338 -16.95 13.86 -30.48
CA ILE A 338 -15.64 13.44 -31.00
C ILE A 338 -15.18 14.35 -32.15
N THR A 339 -16.11 14.65 -33.07
CA THR A 339 -15.83 15.54 -34.21
C THR A 339 -15.56 16.97 -33.75
N ASP A 340 -16.30 17.47 -32.77
CA ASP A 340 -16.13 18.84 -32.28
C ASP A 340 -14.88 18.99 -31.37
N LEU A 341 -14.44 17.91 -30.71
CA LEU A 341 -13.16 17.83 -29.99
C LEU A 341 -11.96 17.86 -30.94
N SER A 342 -11.97 17.03 -31.98
CA SER A 342 -10.88 16.98 -32.99
C SER A 342 -10.78 18.27 -33.81
N ASN A 343 -11.90 18.98 -34.00
CA ASN A 343 -11.91 20.31 -34.64
C ASN A 343 -11.57 21.47 -33.68
N GLY A 344 -11.50 21.20 -32.37
CA GLY A 344 -11.17 22.18 -31.33
C GLY A 344 -12.29 23.17 -31.00
N LYS A 345 -13.54 22.86 -31.34
CA LYS A 345 -14.71 23.66 -30.93
C LYS A 345 -14.99 23.49 -29.45
N ILE A 346 -14.88 22.26 -28.94
CA ILE A 346 -15.02 21.96 -27.51
C ILE A 346 -13.70 22.26 -26.82
N LYS A 347 -13.68 23.20 -25.89
CA LYS A 347 -12.47 23.57 -25.12
C LYS A 347 -12.35 22.83 -23.80
N ILE A 348 -13.47 22.46 -23.17
CA ILE A 348 -13.46 21.75 -21.89
C ILE A 348 -14.37 20.53 -22.00
N VAL A 349 -13.85 19.35 -21.67
CA VAL A 349 -14.63 18.11 -21.61
C VAL A 349 -14.53 17.46 -20.23
N VAL A 350 -15.66 17.00 -19.70
CA VAL A 350 -15.75 16.19 -18.48
C VAL A 350 -16.21 14.81 -18.88
N GLY A 351 -15.49 13.76 -18.49
CA GLY A 351 -15.85 12.41 -18.90
C GLY A 351 -15.28 11.30 -18.04
N THR A 352 -15.71 10.09 -18.34
CA THR A 352 -15.25 8.86 -17.69
C THR A 352 -14.16 8.18 -18.52
N HIS A 353 -13.86 6.91 -18.24
CA HIS A 353 -12.94 6.08 -19.04
C HIS A 353 -13.25 6.06 -20.55
N ALA A 354 -14.44 6.49 -20.98
CA ALA A 354 -14.78 6.65 -22.39
C ALA A 354 -13.81 7.58 -23.14
N LEU A 355 -13.20 8.57 -22.46
CA LEU A 355 -12.21 9.48 -23.08
C LEU A 355 -10.91 8.76 -23.53
N PHE A 356 -10.62 7.58 -22.99
CA PHE A 356 -9.45 6.79 -23.37
C PHE A 356 -9.61 6.01 -24.67
N GLN A 357 -10.83 5.90 -25.21
CA GLN A 357 -11.07 5.14 -26.44
C GLN A 357 -10.27 5.72 -27.61
N GLU A 358 -9.70 4.86 -28.46
CA GLU A 358 -8.82 5.27 -29.57
C GLU A 358 -9.46 6.32 -30.48
N GLN A 359 -10.78 6.25 -30.69
CA GLN A 359 -11.54 7.18 -31.52
C GLN A 359 -11.63 8.64 -31.01
N VAL A 360 -11.21 8.92 -29.77
CA VAL A 360 -11.32 10.27 -29.18
C VAL A 360 -10.01 11.03 -29.37
N ASP A 361 -9.98 11.92 -30.36
CA ASP A 361 -8.85 12.79 -30.65
C ASP A 361 -9.12 14.25 -30.28
N PHE A 362 -8.08 14.94 -29.83
CA PHE A 362 -8.10 16.35 -29.49
C PHE A 362 -7.30 17.14 -30.53
N LYS A 363 -7.72 18.37 -30.83
CA LYS A 363 -6.94 19.29 -31.66
C LYS A 363 -5.67 19.76 -30.94
N ASP A 364 -5.82 20.11 -29.67
CA ASP A 364 -4.78 20.75 -28.87
C ASP A 364 -5.04 20.54 -27.37
N LEU A 365 -4.81 19.31 -26.88
CA LEU A 365 -4.97 18.97 -25.47
C LEU A 365 -3.82 19.53 -24.64
N GLY A 366 -4.09 20.53 -23.81
CA GLY A 366 -3.10 21.21 -22.99
C GLY A 366 -3.06 20.77 -21.53
N LEU A 367 -4.19 20.28 -20.98
CA LEU A 367 -4.30 19.87 -19.58
C LEU A 367 -5.21 18.66 -19.43
N VAL A 368 -4.79 17.72 -18.59
CA VAL A 368 -5.61 16.61 -18.12
C VAL A 368 -5.67 16.65 -16.60
N VAL A 369 -6.89 16.62 -16.07
CA VAL A 369 -7.15 16.50 -14.63
C VAL A 369 -7.77 15.15 -14.34
N THR A 370 -7.33 14.45 -13.30
CA THR A 370 -7.93 13.18 -12.86
C THR A 370 -8.34 13.21 -11.39
N ASP A 371 -9.59 12.86 -11.08
CA ASP A 371 -10.07 12.64 -9.70
C ASP A 371 -10.05 11.16 -9.31
N GLU A 372 -9.81 10.83 -8.04
CA GLU A 372 -9.75 9.47 -7.50
C GLU A 372 -8.85 8.51 -8.31
N GLN A 373 -7.59 8.91 -8.53
CA GLN A 373 -6.62 8.24 -9.41
C GLN A 373 -6.48 6.71 -9.21
N GLN A 374 -6.66 6.20 -7.98
CA GLN A 374 -6.47 4.78 -7.65
C GLN A 374 -7.31 3.82 -8.51
N ARG A 375 -8.38 4.30 -9.14
CA ARG A 375 -9.27 3.49 -9.99
C ARG A 375 -8.85 3.42 -11.45
N PHE A 376 -7.81 4.15 -11.86
CA PHE A 376 -7.35 4.23 -13.24
C PHE A 376 -6.03 3.47 -13.44
N GLY A 377 -6.05 2.47 -14.32
CA GLY A 377 -4.86 1.70 -14.69
C GLY A 377 -3.73 2.57 -15.26
N VAL A 378 -2.47 2.17 -15.06
CA VAL A 378 -1.27 2.90 -15.54
C VAL A 378 -1.31 3.08 -17.07
N LYS A 379 -1.63 2.01 -17.82
CA LYS A 379 -1.69 2.02 -19.29
C LYS A 379 -2.75 2.98 -19.86
N GLN A 380 -3.90 3.11 -19.18
CA GLN A 380 -4.97 4.02 -19.61
C GLN A 380 -4.56 5.50 -19.46
N ARG A 381 -3.87 5.85 -18.37
CA ARG A 381 -3.38 7.22 -18.15
C ARG A 381 -2.40 7.66 -19.24
N ARG A 382 -1.52 6.74 -19.65
CA ARG A 382 -0.52 6.97 -20.67
C ARG A 382 -1.14 7.25 -22.04
N SER A 383 -2.17 6.50 -22.44
CA SER A 383 -2.82 6.70 -23.74
C SER A 383 -3.47 8.09 -23.88
N LEU A 384 -3.87 8.75 -22.79
CA LEU A 384 -4.41 10.11 -22.85
C LEU A 384 -3.32 11.19 -22.90
N LEU A 385 -2.19 10.96 -22.22
CA LEU A 385 -1.02 11.84 -22.33
C LEU A 385 -0.40 11.76 -23.73
N GLU A 386 -0.44 10.58 -24.36
CA GLU A 386 0.02 10.35 -25.73
C GLU A 386 -0.88 10.98 -26.80
N LYS A 387 -2.14 11.31 -26.46
CA LYS A 387 -3.08 12.00 -27.36
C LYS A 387 -2.80 13.50 -27.53
N GLY A 388 -1.91 14.08 -26.71
CA GLY A 388 -1.48 15.47 -26.86
C GLY A 388 0.04 15.58 -26.85
N LYS A 389 0.56 16.72 -27.31
CA LYS A 389 2.00 17.00 -27.25
C LYS A 389 2.30 17.72 -25.93
N SER A 390 3.11 17.11 -25.07
CA SER A 390 3.58 17.75 -23.82
C SER A 390 2.46 18.25 -22.89
N VAL A 391 1.47 17.38 -22.63
CA VAL A 391 0.24 17.71 -21.87
C VAL A 391 0.51 17.84 -20.37
N ASP A 392 0.01 18.91 -19.76
CA ASP A 392 0.06 19.07 -18.30
C ASP A 392 -0.88 18.08 -17.60
N PHE A 393 -0.44 17.50 -16.49
CA PHE A 393 -1.19 16.49 -15.75
C PHE A 393 -1.37 16.87 -14.28
N LEU A 394 -2.63 16.98 -13.88
CA LEU A 394 -3.05 17.27 -12.51
C LEU A 394 -3.83 16.11 -11.94
N MET A 395 -3.37 15.58 -10.81
CA MET A 395 -4.03 14.49 -10.11
C MET A 395 -4.64 14.98 -8.80
N MET A 396 -5.78 14.44 -8.42
CA MET A 396 -6.39 14.68 -7.12
C MET A 396 -6.55 13.36 -6.36
N SER A 397 -6.19 13.38 -5.07
CA SER A 397 -6.41 12.26 -4.16
C SER A 397 -7.05 12.73 -2.86
N ALA A 398 -8.10 12.03 -2.46
CA ALA A 398 -8.73 12.21 -1.15
C ALA A 398 -7.94 11.54 -0.01
N THR A 399 -7.11 10.55 -0.32
CA THR A 399 -6.23 9.88 0.64
C THR A 399 -4.83 10.48 0.53
N PRO A 400 -4.36 11.20 1.57
CA PRO A 400 -3.00 11.69 1.60
C PRO A 400 -1.99 10.56 1.54
N ILE A 401 -1.01 10.70 0.66
CA ILE A 401 0.12 9.80 0.55
C ILE A 401 1.32 10.53 1.14
N PRO A 402 2.11 9.92 2.04
CA PRO A 402 3.32 10.55 2.53
C PRO A 402 4.21 11.01 1.37
N ARG A 403 4.72 12.26 1.42
CA ARG A 403 5.50 12.86 0.32
C ARG A 403 6.64 11.96 -0.16
N THR A 404 7.36 11.34 0.77
CA THR A 404 8.45 10.39 0.47
C THR A 404 7.96 9.20 -0.35
N TYR A 405 6.75 8.70 -0.07
CA TYR A 405 6.14 7.57 -0.76
C TYR A 405 5.58 7.95 -2.14
N ALA A 406 4.98 9.13 -2.25
CA ALA A 406 4.54 9.66 -3.53
C ALA A 406 5.72 9.93 -4.47
N HIS A 407 6.83 10.50 -3.97
CA HIS A 407 8.06 10.65 -4.74
C HIS A 407 8.68 9.29 -5.12
N PHE A 408 8.56 8.30 -4.24
CA PHE A 408 8.98 6.93 -4.52
C PHE A 408 8.18 6.28 -5.66
N ILE A 409 6.85 6.30 -5.61
CA ILE A 409 6.00 5.66 -6.63
C ILE A 409 6.03 6.43 -7.95
N TYR A 410 5.94 7.75 -7.89
CA TYR A 410 5.65 8.59 -9.04
C TYR A 410 6.85 9.39 -9.53
N GLY A 411 7.99 9.32 -8.84
CA GLY A 411 9.19 10.08 -9.21
C GLY A 411 9.04 11.57 -8.91
N ASP A 412 9.39 12.43 -9.87
CA ASP A 412 9.34 13.91 -9.79
C ASP A 412 7.90 14.46 -9.85
N LEU A 413 7.03 13.90 -9.02
CA LEU A 413 5.69 14.39 -8.79
C LEU A 413 5.73 15.53 -7.77
N ASP A 414 5.32 16.72 -8.19
CA ASP A 414 5.11 17.82 -7.27
C ASP A 414 3.83 17.59 -6.46
N ILE A 415 3.88 17.88 -5.15
CA ILE A 415 2.75 17.64 -4.25
C ILE A 415 2.28 18.96 -3.64
N SER A 416 0.99 19.23 -3.77
CA SER A 416 0.31 20.32 -3.06
C SER A 416 -0.63 19.71 -2.02
N ASN A 417 -0.41 20.05 -0.74
CA ASN A 417 -1.23 19.57 0.35
C ASN A 417 -2.24 20.64 0.78
N ILE A 418 -3.49 20.24 0.94
CA ILE A 418 -4.57 21.08 1.49
C ILE A 418 -5.02 20.48 2.82
N HIS A 419 -4.52 21.06 3.91
CA HIS A 419 -4.86 20.65 5.28
C HIS A 419 -6.09 21.40 5.80
N THR A 420 -6.25 22.65 5.39
CA THR A 420 -7.27 23.56 5.91
C THR A 420 -8.64 23.25 5.30
N MET A 421 -9.61 22.95 6.16
CA MET A 421 -11.01 22.79 5.77
C MET A 421 -11.68 24.16 5.52
N PRO A 422 -12.63 24.27 4.57
CA PRO A 422 -13.42 25.49 4.38
C PRO A 422 -14.17 25.91 5.65
N ALA A 423 -14.35 27.22 5.85
CA ALA A 423 -15.06 27.77 6.99
C ALA A 423 -16.51 27.26 7.08
N GLY A 424 -17.00 27.03 8.31
CA GLY A 424 -18.36 26.56 8.58
C GLY A 424 -18.55 25.04 8.67
N ARG A 425 -17.53 24.24 8.34
CA ARG A 425 -17.59 22.78 8.48
C ARG A 425 -17.30 22.31 9.91
N LYS A 426 -18.16 21.42 10.42
CA LYS A 426 -17.97 20.76 11.72
C LYS A 426 -17.33 19.37 11.52
N PRO A 427 -16.36 18.97 12.36
CA PRO A 427 -15.75 17.65 12.27
C PRO A 427 -16.78 16.56 12.61
N VAL A 428 -16.69 15.39 11.96
CA VAL A 428 -17.62 14.28 12.22
C VAL A 428 -17.30 13.63 13.56
N ILE A 429 -18.31 13.52 14.45
CA ILE A 429 -18.17 12.78 15.70
C ILE A 429 -18.20 11.30 15.37
N THR A 430 -17.05 10.64 15.51
CA THR A 430 -16.91 9.20 15.28
C THR A 430 -17.03 8.48 16.61
N LYS A 431 -17.73 7.34 16.66
CA LYS A 431 -17.87 6.51 17.85
C LYS A 431 -17.65 5.04 17.53
N TYR A 432 -16.77 4.37 18.28
CA TYR A 432 -16.59 2.93 18.18
C TYR A 432 -17.61 2.20 19.09
N ILE A 433 -18.38 1.28 18.50
CA ILE A 433 -19.40 0.49 19.22
C ILE A 433 -19.00 -0.99 19.18
N PRO A 434 -18.63 -1.60 20.33
CA PRO A 434 -18.22 -3.01 20.41
C PRO A 434 -19.45 -3.95 20.36
N SER A 435 -20.22 -3.92 19.28
CA SER A 435 -21.46 -4.68 19.09
C SER A 435 -21.63 -5.15 17.65
N LYS A 436 -22.39 -6.24 17.46
CA LYS A 436 -22.86 -6.71 16.14
C LYS A 436 -24.15 -6.03 15.69
N SER A 437 -24.85 -5.33 16.58
CA SER A 437 -26.16 -4.74 16.30
C SER A 437 -26.18 -3.25 16.61
N MET A 438 -26.99 -2.53 15.86
CA MET A 438 -27.24 -1.10 16.06
C MET A 438 -28.18 -0.81 17.24
N ALA A 439 -28.59 -1.80 18.03
CA ALA A 439 -29.64 -1.63 19.04
C ALA A 439 -29.33 -0.51 20.05
N SER A 440 -28.06 -0.35 20.44
CA SER A 440 -27.61 0.69 21.37
C SER A 440 -27.66 2.12 20.80
N ILE A 441 -27.65 2.26 19.47
CA ILE A 441 -27.63 3.56 18.77
C ILE A 441 -28.92 3.80 17.96
N LEU A 442 -29.85 2.84 17.96
CA LEU A 442 -31.06 2.86 17.13
C LEU A 442 -31.93 4.07 17.47
N LYS A 443 -32.05 4.40 18.76
CA LYS A 443 -32.82 5.55 19.23
C LYS A 443 -32.26 6.86 18.66
N ASP A 444 -30.95 7.08 18.79
CA ASP A 444 -30.28 8.29 18.29
C ASP A 444 -30.44 8.45 16.77
N ILE A 445 -30.40 7.33 16.03
CA ILE A 445 -30.61 7.34 14.57
C ILE A 445 -32.06 7.68 14.23
N LEU A 446 -33.03 7.09 14.93
CA LEU A 446 -34.45 7.34 14.69
C LEU A 446 -34.86 8.77 15.05
N ASP A 447 -34.40 9.27 16.19
CA ASP A 447 -34.63 10.66 16.61
C ASP A 447 -34.04 11.63 15.56
N GLY A 448 -32.82 11.35 15.08
CA GLY A 448 -32.19 12.14 14.01
C GLY A 448 -32.96 12.13 12.68
N ILE A 449 -33.56 11.01 12.30
CA ILE A 449 -34.34 10.89 11.06
C ILE A 449 -35.74 11.49 11.21
N GLN A 450 -36.47 11.14 12.26
CA GLN A 450 -37.88 11.48 12.41
C GLN A 450 -38.09 12.91 12.89
N ILE A 451 -37.27 13.37 13.85
CA ILE A 451 -37.38 14.70 14.47
C ILE A 451 -36.56 15.70 13.66
N GLU A 452 -35.27 15.41 13.44
CA GLU A 452 -34.35 16.37 12.79
C GLU A 452 -34.33 16.27 11.26
N LYS A 453 -35.13 15.36 10.69
CA LYS A 453 -35.28 15.12 9.24
C LYS A 453 -33.95 14.86 8.54
N ARG A 454 -33.02 14.16 9.21
CA ARG A 454 -31.72 13.75 8.64
C ARG A 454 -31.85 12.49 7.80
N GLN A 455 -30.83 12.22 6.99
CA GLN A 455 -30.69 10.96 6.27
C GLN A 455 -29.48 10.17 6.78
N CYS A 456 -29.52 8.85 6.62
CA CYS A 456 -28.56 7.92 7.18
C CYS A 456 -27.98 6.95 6.13
N TYR A 457 -26.65 6.82 6.13
CA TYR A 457 -25.96 5.77 5.38
C TYR A 457 -25.71 4.56 6.27
N VAL A 458 -26.01 3.37 5.78
CA VAL A 458 -25.69 2.09 6.44
C VAL A 458 -24.78 1.27 5.53
N VAL A 459 -23.52 1.11 5.91
CA VAL A 459 -22.49 0.47 5.07
C VAL A 459 -22.14 -0.92 5.62
N CYS A 460 -22.09 -1.90 4.72
CA CYS A 460 -21.83 -3.30 5.03
C CYS A 460 -20.70 -3.85 4.12
N PRO A 461 -19.84 -4.78 4.61
CA PRO A 461 -18.66 -5.22 3.87
C PRO A 461 -18.96 -6.24 2.75
N SER A 462 -20.08 -6.98 2.81
CA SER A 462 -20.36 -8.11 1.91
C SER A 462 -21.78 -8.05 1.31
N ILE A 463 -21.89 -8.41 0.03
CA ILE A 463 -23.17 -8.60 -0.68
C ILE A 463 -23.81 -9.96 -0.32
N GLU A 464 -23.00 -10.97 0.00
CA GLU A 464 -23.44 -12.36 0.19
C GLU A 464 -23.28 -12.82 1.64
N ASP A 465 -24.22 -13.65 2.09
CA ASP A 465 -24.12 -14.35 3.36
C ASP A 465 -23.06 -15.43 3.23
N ASN A 466 -22.14 -15.47 4.18
CA ASN A 466 -21.04 -16.43 4.16
C ASN A 466 -21.05 -17.21 5.46
N GLU A 467 -21.59 -18.44 5.40
CA GLU A 467 -21.88 -19.30 6.55
C GLU A 467 -20.61 -19.61 7.37
N ASP A 468 -19.46 -19.75 6.71
CA ASP A 468 -18.16 -20.00 7.37
C ASP A 468 -17.65 -18.82 8.20
N THR A 469 -18.09 -17.60 7.88
CA THR A 469 -17.58 -16.35 8.50
C THR A 469 -18.62 -15.61 9.33
N ASN A 470 -19.83 -16.15 9.47
CA ASN A 470 -20.93 -15.58 10.27
C ASN A 470 -21.25 -14.11 9.86
N LEU A 471 -21.06 -13.80 8.58
CA LEU A 471 -21.25 -12.47 7.99
C LEU A 471 -22.72 -12.28 7.58
N ARG A 472 -23.27 -11.09 7.87
CA ARG A 472 -24.59 -10.68 7.39
C ARG A 472 -24.45 -9.93 6.07
N SER A 473 -25.19 -10.39 5.06
CA SER A 473 -25.35 -9.73 3.77
C SER A 473 -26.01 -8.34 3.90
N VAL A 474 -25.72 -7.44 2.97
CA VAL A 474 -26.42 -6.14 2.88
C VAL A 474 -27.94 -6.34 2.74
N THR A 475 -28.35 -7.40 2.04
CA THR A 475 -29.75 -7.80 1.86
C THR A 475 -30.41 -8.23 3.18
N SER A 476 -29.73 -9.05 4.00
CA SER A 476 -30.25 -9.46 5.31
C SER A 476 -30.38 -8.28 6.27
N ILE A 477 -29.42 -7.34 6.26
CA ILE A 477 -29.48 -6.11 7.05
C ILE A 477 -30.63 -5.22 6.56
N TYR A 478 -30.77 -5.03 5.25
CA TYR A 478 -31.89 -4.29 4.66
C TYR A 478 -33.25 -4.89 5.05
N GLN A 479 -33.42 -6.21 4.90
CA GLN A 479 -34.66 -6.90 5.27
C GLN A 479 -34.95 -6.80 6.78
N GLY A 480 -33.92 -6.95 7.62
CA GLY A 480 -34.04 -6.81 9.07
C GLY A 480 -34.40 -5.38 9.50
N MET A 481 -33.85 -4.37 8.83
CA MET A 481 -34.24 -2.96 9.07
C MET A 481 -35.67 -2.71 8.60
N LYS A 482 -36.06 -3.20 7.42
CA LYS A 482 -37.42 -3.05 6.88
C LYS A 482 -38.47 -3.70 7.78
N SER A 483 -38.17 -4.87 8.36
CA SER A 483 -39.07 -5.56 9.29
C SER A 483 -39.18 -4.87 10.65
N THR A 484 -38.06 -4.33 11.16
CA THR A 484 -38.00 -3.66 12.47
C THR A 484 -38.57 -2.24 12.43
N LEU A 485 -38.24 -1.47 11.40
CA LEU A 485 -38.60 -0.06 11.26
C LEU A 485 -39.94 0.15 10.52
N LYS A 486 -40.42 -0.85 9.78
CA LYS A 486 -41.70 -0.82 9.05
C LYS A 486 -41.86 0.49 8.23
N ASN A 487 -43.10 0.96 8.05
CA ASN A 487 -43.45 2.17 7.28
C ASN A 487 -43.08 3.49 7.99
N SER A 488 -42.28 3.46 9.06
CA SER A 488 -41.93 4.69 9.80
C SER A 488 -40.79 5.49 9.15
N VAL A 489 -40.04 4.85 8.25
CA VAL A 489 -38.85 5.41 7.60
C VAL A 489 -38.72 4.81 6.19
N ALA A 490 -38.35 5.61 5.19
CA ALA A 490 -38.10 5.13 3.83
C ALA A 490 -36.69 4.52 3.71
N ILE A 491 -36.61 3.24 3.37
CA ILE A 491 -35.34 2.48 3.32
C ILE A 491 -35.14 1.89 1.93
N SER A 492 -33.96 2.11 1.34
CA SER A 492 -33.56 1.50 0.07
C SER A 492 -32.23 0.77 0.18
N LEU A 493 -31.97 -0.12 -0.79
CA LEU A 493 -30.78 -0.96 -0.88
C LEU A 493 -29.98 -0.59 -2.13
N LEU A 494 -28.65 -0.46 -1.98
CA LEU A 494 -27.74 -0.24 -3.10
C LEU A 494 -26.55 -1.22 -3.03
N HIS A 495 -26.33 -2.00 -4.08
CA HIS A 495 -25.18 -2.91 -4.12
C HIS A 495 -24.52 -2.98 -5.50
N GLY A 496 -23.27 -3.47 -5.52
CA GLY A 496 -22.43 -3.49 -6.72
C GLY A 496 -23.05 -4.21 -7.93
N LYS A 497 -23.87 -5.25 -7.70
CA LYS A 497 -24.53 -6.05 -8.74
C LYS A 497 -25.73 -5.35 -9.44
N MET A 498 -26.20 -4.20 -8.96
CA MET A 498 -27.32 -3.48 -9.62
C MET A 498 -26.83 -2.81 -10.92
N SER A 499 -27.74 -2.63 -11.87
CA SER A 499 -27.46 -1.89 -13.10
C SER A 499 -27.11 -0.42 -12.80
N SER A 500 -26.45 0.25 -13.74
CA SER A 500 -26.10 1.68 -13.57
C SER A 500 -27.35 2.56 -13.44
N GLU A 501 -28.40 2.25 -14.20
CA GLU A 501 -29.67 3.00 -14.21
C GLU A 501 -30.38 2.90 -12.85
N GLU A 502 -30.51 1.69 -12.29
CA GLU A 502 -31.13 1.49 -10.97
C GLU A 502 -30.34 2.20 -9.84
N LYS A 503 -29.00 2.18 -9.92
CA LYS A 503 -28.16 2.89 -8.94
C LYS A 503 -28.38 4.40 -9.03
N GLU A 504 -28.49 4.95 -10.23
CA GLU A 504 -28.72 6.37 -10.45
C GLU A 504 -30.10 6.79 -9.93
N GLU A 505 -31.14 6.01 -10.21
CA GLU A 505 -32.49 6.26 -9.71
C GLU A 505 -32.54 6.28 -8.17
N ILE A 506 -32.01 5.25 -7.51
CA ILE A 506 -31.99 5.16 -6.05
C ILE A 506 -31.19 6.31 -5.43
N MET A 507 -30.06 6.68 -6.04
CA MET A 507 -29.25 7.77 -5.54
C MET A 507 -29.92 9.13 -5.74
N ASN A 508 -30.62 9.34 -6.85
CA ASN A 508 -31.43 10.55 -7.07
C ASN A 508 -32.59 10.63 -6.08
N ASP A 509 -33.26 9.51 -5.79
CA ASP A 509 -34.32 9.45 -4.79
C ASP A 509 -33.78 9.73 -3.37
N PHE A 510 -32.58 9.23 -3.06
CA PHE A 510 -31.90 9.55 -1.81
C PHE A 510 -31.49 11.04 -1.76
N ALA A 511 -30.91 11.60 -2.82
CA ALA A 511 -30.55 13.01 -2.87
C ALA A 511 -31.77 13.95 -2.72
N ASN A 512 -32.93 13.55 -3.27
CA ASN A 512 -34.20 14.28 -3.20
C ASN A 512 -35.02 14.00 -1.93
N HIS A 513 -34.44 13.33 -0.91
CA HIS A 513 -35.11 13.04 0.36
C HIS A 513 -36.37 12.15 0.24
N LYS A 514 -36.48 11.34 -0.82
CA LYS A 514 -37.52 10.30 -0.89
C LYS A 514 -37.13 9.04 -0.09
N ILE A 515 -35.85 8.89 0.21
CA ILE A 515 -35.28 7.78 0.98
C ILE A 515 -34.56 8.39 2.19
N ASP A 516 -34.87 7.90 3.38
CA ASP A 516 -34.25 8.35 4.63
C ASP A 516 -32.99 7.53 4.97
N ILE A 517 -33.02 6.22 4.72
CA ILE A 517 -31.91 5.30 5.01
C ILE A 517 -31.48 4.58 3.73
N LEU A 518 -30.20 4.73 3.38
CA LEU A 518 -29.59 3.99 2.28
C LEU A 518 -28.66 2.90 2.83
N VAL A 519 -29.06 1.64 2.64
CA VAL A 519 -28.25 0.47 3.01
C VAL A 519 -27.41 0.07 1.81
N SER A 520 -26.08 0.03 1.95
CA SER A 520 -25.19 -0.24 0.83
C SER A 520 -23.91 -0.97 1.20
N THR A 521 -23.26 -1.51 0.16
CA THR A 521 -21.84 -1.89 0.20
C THR A 521 -20.92 -0.66 0.06
N THR A 522 -19.61 -0.90 -0.10
CA THR A 522 -18.60 0.11 -0.42
C THR A 522 -18.87 0.93 -1.68
N VAL A 523 -19.93 0.65 -2.44
CA VAL A 523 -20.30 1.42 -3.64
C VAL A 523 -20.60 2.90 -3.33
N ILE A 524 -21.00 3.25 -2.09
CA ILE A 524 -21.14 4.68 -1.64
C ILE A 524 -19.79 5.42 -1.69
N GLU A 525 -18.66 4.71 -1.72
CA GLU A 525 -17.34 5.30 -1.86
C GLU A 525 -17.26 6.24 -3.07
N VAL A 526 -18.11 6.05 -4.10
CA VAL A 526 -18.15 6.93 -5.27
C VAL A 526 -19.20 8.03 -5.20
N GLY A 527 -18.73 9.19 -4.75
CA GLY A 527 -19.02 10.45 -5.41
C GLY A 527 -20.16 11.34 -4.90
N ILE A 528 -21.31 10.79 -4.54
CA ILE A 528 -22.52 11.62 -4.44
C ILE A 528 -22.52 12.47 -3.16
N ASP A 529 -22.84 13.76 -3.31
CA ASP A 529 -22.97 14.73 -2.22
C ASP A 529 -24.42 14.89 -1.79
N VAL A 530 -24.78 14.36 -0.62
CA VAL A 530 -26.10 14.54 -0.03
C VAL A 530 -25.95 15.35 1.25
N LYS A 531 -26.19 16.66 1.17
CA LYS A 531 -25.98 17.61 2.28
C LYS A 531 -26.73 17.26 3.57
N ASN A 532 -27.89 16.61 3.45
CA ASN A 532 -28.74 16.25 4.60
C ASN A 532 -28.41 14.85 5.17
N ALA A 533 -27.56 14.06 4.49
CA ALA A 533 -27.05 12.80 4.99
C ALA A 533 -25.93 13.06 6.01
N THR A 534 -26.29 13.04 7.29
CA THR A 534 -25.39 13.41 8.40
C THR A 534 -25.17 12.28 9.40
N LEU A 535 -25.84 11.14 9.21
CA LEU A 535 -25.69 9.94 10.02
C LEU A 535 -25.05 8.83 9.18
N MET A 536 -24.06 8.14 9.75
CA MET A 536 -23.42 6.99 9.13
C MET A 536 -23.26 5.85 10.12
N VAL A 537 -23.57 4.64 9.68
CA VAL A 537 -23.43 3.40 10.43
C VAL A 537 -22.64 2.42 9.59
N ILE A 538 -21.51 1.93 10.09
CA ILE A 538 -20.65 0.97 9.39
C ILE A 538 -20.67 -0.34 10.16
N TYR A 539 -21.22 -1.40 9.57
CA TYR A 539 -21.20 -2.76 10.11
C TYR A 539 -19.86 -3.43 9.87
N ASP A 540 -19.41 -4.25 10.83
CA ASP A 540 -18.15 -4.98 10.76
C ASP A 540 -16.95 -4.10 10.35
N ALA A 541 -16.86 -2.92 10.98
CA ALA A 541 -15.91 -1.87 10.64
C ALA A 541 -14.45 -2.35 10.59
N HIS A 542 -14.10 -3.38 11.38
CA HIS A 542 -12.77 -3.99 11.41
C HIS A 542 -12.33 -4.63 10.09
N ARG A 543 -13.24 -4.86 9.14
CA ARG A 543 -12.93 -5.45 7.83
C ARG A 543 -12.52 -4.42 6.78
N PHE A 544 -12.83 -3.15 7.01
CA PHE A 544 -12.45 -2.07 6.09
C PHE A 544 -11.04 -1.56 6.41
N GLY A 545 -10.33 -1.08 5.40
CA GLY A 545 -9.11 -0.30 5.59
C GLY A 545 -9.40 1.02 6.31
N LEU A 546 -8.42 1.59 7.02
CA LEU A 546 -8.64 2.89 7.68
C LEU A 546 -8.88 4.01 6.67
N SER A 547 -8.18 3.97 5.53
CA SER A 547 -8.42 4.89 4.41
C SER A 547 -9.86 4.82 3.91
N THR A 548 -10.42 3.61 3.73
CA THR A 548 -11.82 3.40 3.33
C THR A 548 -12.77 3.93 4.39
N LEU A 549 -12.54 3.63 5.68
CA LEU A 549 -13.36 4.15 6.79
C LEU A 549 -13.35 5.68 6.82
N HIS A 550 -12.20 6.29 6.57
CA HIS A 550 -12.05 7.75 6.50
C HIS A 550 -12.82 8.36 5.33
N GLN A 551 -12.72 7.77 4.14
CA GLN A 551 -13.49 8.20 2.97
C GLN A 551 -15.00 8.09 3.20
N LEU A 552 -15.45 6.99 3.80
CA LEU A 552 -16.86 6.79 4.18
C LEU A 552 -17.27 7.87 5.19
N ARG A 553 -16.51 8.07 6.28
CA ARG A 553 -16.76 9.13 7.27
C ARG A 553 -16.89 10.51 6.62
N GLY A 554 -16.07 10.84 5.64
CA GLY A 554 -16.11 12.11 4.91
C GLY A 554 -17.42 12.36 4.14
N ARG A 555 -18.24 11.33 3.89
CA ARG A 555 -19.55 11.46 3.21
C ARG A 555 -20.63 12.10 4.08
N VAL A 556 -20.49 12.07 5.41
CA VAL A 556 -21.44 12.70 6.35
C VAL A 556 -21.00 14.08 6.86
N ALA A 557 -19.96 14.66 6.24
CA ALA A 557 -19.33 15.92 6.65
C ALA A 557 -19.67 17.12 5.73
N ARG A 558 -20.78 17.06 4.99
CA ARG A 558 -21.02 17.97 3.84
C ARG A 558 -22.06 19.08 4.08
N GLY A 559 -22.76 19.07 5.22
CA GLY A 559 -23.71 20.11 5.62
C GLY A 559 -23.24 20.94 6.82
N GLU A 560 -24.05 21.92 7.24
CA GLU A 560 -23.83 22.72 8.46
C GLU A 560 -24.18 21.95 9.74
N LYS A 561 -25.02 20.93 9.61
CA LYS A 561 -25.43 20.04 10.71
C LYS A 561 -24.26 19.14 11.12
N GLN A 562 -24.15 18.89 12.43
CA GLN A 562 -23.14 18.00 13.00
C GLN A 562 -23.27 16.58 12.42
N GLY A 563 -22.19 16.04 11.85
CA GLY A 563 -22.14 14.67 11.34
C GLY A 563 -21.79 13.66 12.44
N TYR A 564 -22.35 12.45 12.35
CA TYR A 564 -22.10 11.33 13.26
C TYR A 564 -21.76 10.06 12.48
N CYS A 565 -20.69 9.36 12.88
CA CYS A 565 -20.25 8.11 12.27
C CYS A 565 -20.08 7.02 13.35
N TYR A 566 -20.85 5.95 13.25
CA TYR A 566 -20.85 4.83 14.18
C TYR A 566 -20.15 3.62 13.55
N LEU A 567 -19.06 3.17 14.18
CA LEU A 567 -18.26 2.03 13.75
C LEU A 567 -18.63 0.80 14.59
N LEU A 568 -19.45 -0.11 14.05
CA LEU A 568 -19.84 -1.34 14.73
C LEU A 568 -18.84 -2.46 14.45
N SER A 569 -18.34 -3.11 15.50
CA SER A 569 -17.50 -4.31 15.36
C SER A 569 -17.59 -5.18 16.59
N ASN A 570 -17.54 -6.50 16.39
CA ASN A 570 -17.37 -7.49 17.45
C ASN A 570 -16.00 -8.18 17.40
N ALA A 571 -15.02 -7.57 16.73
CA ALA A 571 -13.66 -8.11 16.62
C ALA A 571 -13.06 -8.35 18.02
N LYS A 572 -12.39 -9.49 18.18
CA LYS A 572 -11.65 -9.85 19.41
C LYS A 572 -10.15 -9.59 19.29
N ASP A 573 -9.67 -9.36 18.07
CA ASP A 573 -8.26 -9.09 17.80
C ASP A 573 -7.86 -7.71 18.37
N PRO A 574 -6.83 -7.65 19.26
CA PRO A 574 -6.37 -6.38 19.83
C PRO A 574 -5.95 -5.35 18.78
N ASN A 575 -5.30 -5.77 17.69
CA ASN A 575 -4.84 -4.86 16.64
C ASN A 575 -6.03 -4.21 15.91
N ALA A 576 -7.04 -5.01 15.54
CA ALA A 576 -8.27 -4.52 14.94
C ALA A 576 -9.03 -3.53 15.85
N ILE A 577 -9.10 -3.81 17.15
CA ILE A 577 -9.75 -2.91 18.12
C ILE A 577 -8.98 -1.60 18.25
N GLN A 578 -7.65 -1.68 18.39
CA GLN A 578 -6.79 -0.50 18.49
C GLN A 578 -6.94 0.39 17.25
N ARG A 579 -7.01 -0.21 16.06
CA ARG A 579 -7.21 0.50 14.80
C ARG A 579 -8.53 1.26 14.76
N LEU A 580 -9.63 0.65 15.20
CA LEU A 580 -10.95 1.32 15.27
C LEU A 580 -11.00 2.42 16.32
N LYS A 581 -10.38 2.23 17.48
CA LYS A 581 -10.24 3.29 18.50
C LYS A 581 -9.41 4.46 17.97
N LYS A 582 -8.35 4.18 17.21
CA LYS A 582 -7.56 5.25 16.59
C LYS A 582 -8.37 6.03 15.56
N MET A 583 -9.24 5.36 14.80
CA MET A 583 -10.17 6.02 13.87
C MET A 583 -11.19 6.94 14.57
N GLU A 584 -11.57 6.60 15.81
CA GLU A 584 -12.42 7.44 16.66
C GLU A 584 -11.70 8.71 17.14
N GLU A 585 -10.40 8.62 17.45
CA GLU A 585 -9.57 9.76 17.88
C GLU A 585 -9.12 10.67 16.72
N LEU A 586 -8.77 10.09 15.57
CA LEU A 586 -8.15 10.81 14.46
C LEU A 586 -9.20 11.43 13.53
N SER A 587 -9.31 12.75 13.50
CA SER A 587 -10.18 13.48 12.57
C SER A 587 -9.54 13.79 11.22
N ASP A 588 -8.21 13.89 11.16
CA ASP A 588 -7.46 14.28 9.98
C ASP A 588 -7.07 13.07 9.09
N GLY A 589 -7.46 13.10 7.83
CA GLY A 589 -7.10 12.09 6.82
C GLY A 589 -5.59 11.87 6.63
N PHE A 590 -4.75 12.88 6.87
CA PHE A 590 -3.30 12.73 6.82
C PHE A 590 -2.80 11.84 7.96
N GLN A 591 -3.26 12.10 9.18
CA GLN A 591 -2.91 11.30 10.37
C GLN A 591 -3.46 9.87 10.26
N VAL A 592 -4.68 9.70 9.72
CA VAL A 592 -5.25 8.36 9.48
C VAL A 592 -4.42 7.57 8.47
N SER A 593 -4.02 8.20 7.38
CA SER A 593 -3.22 7.54 6.33
C SER A 593 -1.81 7.22 6.83
N GLU A 594 -1.22 8.10 7.62
CA GLU A 594 0.06 7.85 8.29
C GLU A 594 -0.06 6.66 9.24
N TYR A 595 -1.07 6.62 10.11
CA TYR A 595 -1.27 5.49 11.03
C TYR A 595 -1.58 4.16 10.32
N ASP A 596 -2.38 4.17 9.25
CA ASP A 596 -2.66 2.98 8.42
C ASP A 596 -1.38 2.45 7.76
N PHE A 597 -0.53 3.36 7.27
CA PHE A 597 0.76 3.03 6.69
C PHE A 597 1.73 2.43 7.72
N HIS A 598 1.77 2.97 8.94
CA HIS A 598 2.59 2.41 10.03
C HIS A 598 2.14 1.00 10.43
N MET A 599 0.82 0.74 10.46
CA MET A 599 0.28 -0.55 10.89
C MET A 599 0.40 -1.66 9.83
N ARG A 600 0.29 -1.32 8.53
CA ARG A 600 0.39 -2.30 7.43
C ARG A 600 1.83 -2.67 7.07
N GLY A 601 2.79 -1.79 7.34
CA GLY A 601 4.14 -1.92 6.82
C GLY A 601 4.21 -1.73 5.29
N PRO A 602 5.42 -1.53 4.73
CA PRO A 602 5.59 -1.16 3.33
C PRO A 602 5.21 -2.25 2.30
N GLY A 603 5.06 -3.51 2.71
CA GLY A 603 4.90 -4.66 1.80
C GLY A 603 3.48 -4.89 1.23
N ASP A 604 2.43 -4.51 1.95
CA ASP A 604 1.04 -4.93 1.62
C ASP A 604 0.27 -3.95 0.69
N MET A 605 0.76 -2.71 0.52
CA MET A 605 0.07 -1.72 -0.33
C MET A 605 0.43 -1.86 -1.81
N LEU A 606 1.54 -2.55 -2.13
CA LEU A 606 2.01 -2.87 -3.48
C LEU A 606 1.38 -4.16 -4.01
N GLY A 607 0.08 -4.35 -3.74
CA GLY A 607 -0.69 -5.59 -3.96
C GLY A 607 -0.17 -6.41 -5.12
N VAL A 608 0.34 -7.61 -4.81
CA VAL A 608 0.81 -8.63 -5.76
C VAL A 608 1.63 -8.08 -6.91
N ARG A 609 2.96 -8.07 -6.77
CA ARG A 609 3.92 -8.08 -7.90
C ARG A 609 3.43 -7.28 -9.11
N GLN A 610 3.05 -6.01 -8.91
CA GLN A 610 2.69 -5.18 -10.05
C GLN A 610 3.94 -5.05 -10.91
N SER A 611 3.80 -5.47 -12.16
CA SER A 611 4.86 -5.65 -13.11
C SER A 611 5.69 -4.37 -13.25
N GLY A 612 7.00 -4.50 -13.04
CA GLY A 612 7.99 -3.48 -13.38
C GLY A 612 8.67 -2.72 -12.23
N LEU A 613 8.12 -2.63 -11.02
CA LEU A 613 8.80 -1.96 -9.89
C LEU A 613 9.45 -2.98 -8.93
N PRO A 614 10.77 -2.90 -8.65
CA PRO A 614 11.40 -3.79 -7.69
C PRO A 614 10.88 -3.49 -6.28
N GLY A 615 10.19 -4.45 -5.66
CA GLY A 615 9.93 -4.41 -4.23
C GLY A 615 11.26 -4.48 -3.50
N PHE A 616 11.49 -3.57 -2.55
CA PHE A 616 12.71 -3.59 -1.74
C PHE A 616 12.77 -4.84 -0.89
N VAL A 617 13.89 -5.55 -0.96
CA VAL A 617 14.16 -6.74 -0.16
C VAL A 617 14.63 -6.35 1.25
N PHE A 618 15.37 -5.25 1.37
CA PHE A 618 15.89 -4.77 2.66
C PHE A 618 15.36 -3.40 3.05
N GLY A 619 15.13 -2.52 2.07
CA GLY A 619 14.68 -1.16 2.28
C GLY A 619 13.31 -1.05 2.95
N ASP A 620 13.24 -0.29 4.05
CA ASP A 620 11.99 0.13 4.66
C ASP A 620 11.86 1.66 4.54
N LEU A 621 10.94 2.10 3.68
CA LEU A 621 10.70 3.52 3.37
C LEU A 621 10.41 4.38 4.60
N GLN A 622 9.85 3.78 5.66
CA GLN A 622 9.52 4.49 6.89
C GLN A 622 10.74 4.57 7.81
N LYS A 623 11.36 3.42 8.09
CA LYS A 623 12.47 3.33 9.04
C LYS A 623 13.73 3.99 8.51
N ASP A 624 13.92 3.99 7.19
CA ASP A 624 15.17 4.39 6.56
C ASP A 624 15.08 5.72 5.79
N LYS A 625 14.15 6.60 6.19
CA LYS A 625 13.92 7.92 5.55
C LYS A 625 15.21 8.72 5.34
N ALA A 626 16.07 8.78 6.35
CA ALA A 626 17.35 9.51 6.26
C ALA A 626 18.31 8.90 5.22
N MET A 627 18.33 7.57 5.10
CA MET A 627 19.13 6.87 4.09
C MET A 627 18.59 7.15 2.68
N MET A 628 17.27 7.15 2.52
CA MET A 628 16.62 7.49 1.26
C MET A 628 16.91 8.92 0.81
N GLU A 629 16.78 9.90 1.70
CA GLU A 629 17.09 11.30 1.41
C GLU A 629 18.57 11.50 0.99
N ALA A 630 19.48 10.74 1.59
CA ALA A 630 20.88 10.71 1.17
C ALA A 630 21.02 10.12 -0.24
N CYS A 631 20.38 8.98 -0.51
CA CYS A 631 20.41 8.34 -1.84
C CYS A 631 19.85 9.23 -2.95
N ILE A 632 18.82 10.04 -2.68
CA ILE A 632 18.28 11.01 -3.65
C ILE A 632 19.37 12.02 -4.07
N LYS A 633 20.11 12.55 -3.10
CA LYS A 633 21.19 13.53 -3.35
C LYS A 633 22.37 12.87 -4.05
N ASP A 634 22.78 11.69 -3.58
CA ASP A 634 23.92 10.96 -4.13
C ASP A 634 23.63 10.51 -5.58
N ALA A 635 22.41 10.04 -5.88
CA ALA A 635 21.98 9.69 -7.24
C ALA A 635 22.07 10.89 -8.21
N LYS A 636 21.63 12.07 -7.77
CA LYS A 636 21.76 13.30 -8.58
C LYS A 636 23.21 13.65 -8.86
N GLU A 637 24.11 13.46 -7.89
CA GLU A 637 25.54 13.68 -8.08
C GLU A 637 26.15 12.67 -9.06
N ILE A 638 25.77 11.40 -8.97
CA ILE A 638 26.21 10.31 -9.86
C ILE A 638 25.84 10.62 -11.32
N LEU A 639 24.57 10.94 -11.56
CA LEU A 639 24.05 11.23 -12.91
C LEU A 639 24.63 12.51 -13.51
N ASN A 640 25.01 13.49 -12.69
CA ASN A 640 25.64 14.71 -13.19
C ASN A 640 27.13 14.52 -13.54
N ARG A 641 27.83 13.63 -12.84
CA ARG A 641 29.27 13.41 -13.04
C ARG A 641 29.58 12.50 -14.22
N ASN A 642 28.72 11.53 -14.51
CA ASN A 642 28.91 10.53 -15.57
C ASN A 642 30.21 9.69 -15.48
N ASP A 643 30.86 9.64 -14.31
CA ASP A 643 32.11 8.91 -14.09
C ASP A 643 31.91 7.49 -13.49
N ASP A 644 30.76 7.24 -12.88
CA ASP A 644 30.46 6.03 -12.11
C ASP A 644 29.94 4.87 -13.01
N LYS A 645 30.78 4.43 -13.97
CA LYS A 645 30.42 3.52 -15.09
C LYS A 645 29.59 2.26 -14.70
N PRO A 646 29.95 1.44 -13.69
CA PRO A 646 29.20 0.22 -13.41
C PRO A 646 27.74 0.48 -13.03
N LEU A 647 27.50 1.58 -12.31
CA LEU A 647 26.15 1.99 -11.92
C LEU A 647 25.39 2.62 -13.09
N LEU A 648 26.06 3.37 -13.96
CA LEU A 648 25.46 3.93 -15.16
C LEU A 648 25.07 2.83 -16.15
N GLU A 649 25.92 1.83 -16.37
CA GLU A 649 25.58 0.65 -17.19
C GLU A 649 24.41 -0.14 -16.61
N PHE A 650 24.34 -0.25 -15.27
CA PHE A 650 23.16 -0.82 -14.61
C PHE A 650 21.91 0.01 -14.89
N VAL A 651 22.01 1.34 -14.81
CA VAL A 651 20.90 2.26 -15.10
C VAL A 651 20.47 2.13 -16.55
N ASP A 652 21.39 2.13 -17.51
CA ASP A 652 21.09 1.99 -18.94
C ASP A 652 20.40 0.66 -19.24
N LYS A 653 20.94 -0.45 -18.73
CA LYS A 653 20.30 -1.77 -18.84
C LYS A 653 18.93 -1.80 -18.16
N ALA A 654 18.79 -1.13 -17.01
CA ALA A 654 17.51 -1.05 -16.32
C ALA A 654 16.50 -0.22 -17.11
N LEU A 655 16.93 0.85 -17.80
CA LEU A 655 16.10 1.68 -18.68
C LEU A 655 15.77 0.98 -20.00
N GLU A 656 16.67 0.17 -20.55
CA GLU A 656 16.44 -0.63 -21.76
C GLU A 656 15.49 -1.80 -21.48
N ASN A 657 15.71 -2.53 -20.38
CA ASN A 657 14.79 -3.56 -19.91
C ASN A 657 13.47 -2.95 -19.42
N ALA A 658 13.50 -1.68 -19.01
CA ALA A 658 12.33 -0.84 -18.78
C ALA A 658 12.03 0.03 -20.01
N GLN A 659 12.07 -0.52 -21.21
CA GLN A 659 11.11 -0.14 -22.25
C GLN A 659 9.75 -0.74 -21.83
N TYR A 660 8.88 -0.19 -21.00
CA TYR A 660 8.70 1.11 -20.34
C TYR A 660 7.79 0.81 -19.13
N PHE A 661 8.33 0.12 -18.11
CA PHE A 661 7.54 -0.56 -17.06
C PHE A 661 6.42 -1.45 -17.63
N ASP A 662 6.78 -2.55 -18.30
CA ASP A 662 5.79 -3.57 -18.72
C ASP A 662 5.52 -4.61 -17.61
#